data_AF-A0A558C3Q8-F1
#
_entry.id   AF-A0A558C3Q8-F1
#
_cell.length_a   1.000
_cell.length_b   1.000
_cell.length_c   1.000
_cell.angle_alpha   90.00
_cell.angle_beta   90.00
_cell.angle_gamma   90.00
#
_symmetry.space_group_name_H-M   'P 1'
#
loop_
_entity.id
_entity.type
_entity.pdbx_description
1 polymer ?
#
loop_
_entity_poly.entity_id
_entity_poly.type
_entity_poly.pdbx_seq_one_letter_code
_entity_poly.pdbx_strand_id
1 'polypeptide(L)'
;MISYSEDQARAFVTDAGTLQRGQQLAQPAKWNNLGRTDDTAWGECAGSGSKPYLTGIDLREPAFKCSCPSRVFPCKHGAGLLLLLARQPALFAANTPPGWLEEWLAKRQQTQAKKEEKAAAPRPAVPEVATTAAVSPAGPEPASAPGGGVAPARLARMAQGADELEVWLLDLVRHGLATLDQQPAKFWESQAARLVDNQLPGLASTLRELATLRHTHADWPARLLGRLGELYWLVRAFQNHAQLPTATRQEVLQQVGITIKKEELPAYASPVADEWQVVGQLTWDEERLTARRSWLYGLGTGRYALVLEFAFGSQAFATPLVPQGIYAGGLLFYPGALPLRAAPVAFTFLGSAPLTGAQAAQQPSQLLEEYAQALGRQPWLREWPATLGQMQLAQQPGGHWVLVHPTDPVALPLRFTTDDAPWQLLARSGGQPLTLFGEWDGRAFRPLSSWPGQAAREEAAAPQPALASAEASSPVSSTASAPVAGATAGSAPENTPRQAFPPFAQLLRIALLGTRQSGEAVLPLPGLAASADSPEQQLLLAAGTLALMQKAGSQPPKATKEPPQPAPADAGQPLGPLGADAFRTLLTNSQYTAFRTDYWQQMAQHQRLVPPALLVAALQNESFRQHSPGNLALLGERGRWLAQQNPDWHAVLAPEQSADDLSVWETGTLAQRKHFIRQLRQTDAEQARQFLGAALPAEPAAAQAALLGELAPTVEAADAALLTSYLASKSKEVRQTVVLLLVRLPNSELQERLWQRAVSLLGLKRPLLGRNKLLVELPEGWDKSWQAEGIEQKTTSIEGGERAGWLGQLLSLLPPSRWTAHLGASAEELLDLAADSEWHTLLLRAWARAASLHQDKGFAVPLLLHHFAQPHLLAQQQATHLLALLSEDEKLALLRTQLPPRTSELPRFLPEFLAHVSAPWPADVVQAVLQFAAKVLVPSVAYYYGEPHQRLSALWARLASAAPIEQLAACTHTLEPLASTHPPVATLVEQFLESVRFRQQLAASLTEPFTPSLS
;
A
#
# COMPACT_ATOMS: atom_id res chain seq x y z
N MET A 1 31.98 -4.79 -9.26
CA MET A 1 30.74 -5.42 -9.74
C MET A 1 29.60 -4.41 -9.90
N ILE A 2 29.03 -4.28 -11.11
CA ILE A 2 27.90 -3.36 -11.42
C ILE A 2 26.56 -3.90 -10.87
N SER A 3 26.05 -3.38 -9.76
CA SER A 3 24.77 -3.81 -9.18
C SER A 3 23.63 -2.85 -9.48
N TYR A 4 22.44 -3.39 -9.74
CA TYR A 4 21.21 -2.62 -9.90
C TYR A 4 20.26 -2.88 -8.73
N SER A 5 19.60 -1.83 -8.24
CA SER A 5 18.44 -1.95 -7.35
C SER A 5 17.26 -2.59 -8.08
N GLU A 6 16.27 -3.09 -7.34
CA GLU A 6 15.06 -3.65 -7.96
C GLU A 6 14.31 -2.59 -8.79
N ASP A 7 14.24 -1.34 -8.32
CA ASP A 7 13.59 -0.26 -9.07
C ASP A 7 14.32 0.07 -10.38
N GLN A 8 15.65 0.04 -10.38
CA GLN A 8 16.44 0.15 -11.61
C GLN A 8 16.20 -1.03 -12.54
N ALA A 9 16.20 -2.27 -12.02
CA ALA A 9 15.91 -3.47 -12.79
C ALA A 9 14.52 -3.43 -13.44
N ARG A 10 13.51 -2.97 -12.69
CA ARG A 10 12.14 -2.76 -13.19
C ARG A 10 12.11 -1.68 -14.26
N ALA A 11 12.83 -0.58 -14.08
CA ALA A 11 12.89 0.51 -15.04
C ALA A 11 13.56 0.12 -16.38
N PHE A 12 14.49 -0.85 -16.37
CA PHE A 12 15.04 -1.43 -17.60
C PHE A 12 14.05 -2.35 -18.35
N VAL A 13 13.03 -2.89 -17.66
CA VAL A 13 11.97 -3.71 -18.28
C VAL A 13 10.77 -2.83 -18.56
N THR A 14 10.85 -2.16 -19.70
CA THR A 14 9.90 -1.11 -20.08
C THR A 14 8.52 -1.64 -20.52
N ASP A 15 8.39 -2.92 -20.94
CA ASP A 15 7.10 -3.54 -21.26
C ASP A 15 6.45 -4.16 -20.00
N ALA A 16 5.28 -3.64 -19.60
CA ALA A 16 4.62 -3.99 -18.33
C ALA A 16 4.22 -5.48 -18.24
N GLY A 17 3.74 -6.06 -19.34
CA GLY A 17 3.38 -7.49 -19.39
C GLY A 17 4.60 -8.41 -19.30
N THR A 18 5.74 -7.97 -19.81
CA THR A 18 7.03 -8.66 -19.70
C THR A 18 7.60 -8.50 -18.30
N LEU A 19 7.46 -7.33 -17.68
CA LEU A 19 7.82 -7.11 -16.29
C LEU A 19 7.03 -8.05 -15.37
N GLN A 20 5.71 -8.11 -15.51
CA GLN A 20 4.86 -9.01 -14.71
C GLN A 20 5.25 -10.49 -14.89
N ARG A 21 5.44 -10.94 -16.14
CA ARG A 21 5.87 -12.33 -16.42
C ARG A 21 7.31 -12.59 -15.97
N GLY A 22 8.17 -11.57 -16.01
CA GLY A 22 9.54 -11.61 -15.52
C GLY A 22 9.60 -11.74 -14.00
N GLN A 23 8.75 -11.00 -13.27
CA GLN A 23 8.62 -11.11 -11.82
C GLN A 23 8.25 -12.53 -11.38
N GLN A 24 7.37 -13.21 -12.13
CA GLN A 24 7.03 -14.61 -11.90
C GLN A 24 8.23 -15.56 -12.10
N LEU A 25 9.16 -15.20 -12.99
CA LEU A 25 10.38 -15.96 -13.25
C LEU A 25 11.56 -15.55 -12.37
N ALA A 26 11.48 -14.42 -11.65
CA ALA A 26 12.54 -13.92 -10.76
C ALA A 26 12.58 -14.69 -9.43
N GLN A 27 12.59 -16.02 -9.51
CA GLN A 27 12.60 -16.94 -8.39
C GLN A 27 13.77 -17.94 -8.57
N PRO A 28 14.61 -18.18 -7.56
CA PRO A 28 15.79 -19.05 -7.70
C PRO A 28 15.48 -20.43 -8.28
N ALA A 29 14.36 -21.04 -7.88
CA ALA A 29 13.91 -22.36 -8.33
C ALA A 29 13.66 -22.49 -9.84
N LYS A 30 13.56 -21.38 -10.59
CA LYS A 30 13.38 -21.40 -12.04
C LYS A 30 14.70 -21.35 -12.81
N TRP A 31 15.82 -21.17 -12.12
CA TRP A 31 17.13 -20.91 -12.71
C TRP A 31 18.19 -21.90 -12.25
N ASN A 32 19.01 -22.35 -13.20
CA ASN A 32 20.22 -23.14 -12.96
C ASN A 32 21.44 -22.41 -13.54
N ASN A 33 22.64 -22.85 -13.13
CA ASN A 33 23.93 -22.34 -13.65
C ASN A 33 24.02 -20.80 -13.64
N LEU A 34 23.55 -20.18 -12.55
CA LEU A 34 23.68 -18.75 -12.34
C LEU A 34 25.15 -18.39 -12.14
N GLY A 35 25.60 -17.36 -12.85
CA GLY A 35 26.96 -16.87 -12.71
C GLY A 35 27.09 -15.44 -13.18
N ARG A 36 28.20 -14.82 -12.77
CA ARG A 36 28.42 -13.39 -12.97
C ARG A 36 29.90 -13.02 -13.03
N THR A 37 30.20 -11.94 -13.75
CA THR A 37 31.46 -11.17 -13.68
C THR A 37 31.17 -9.75 -13.16
N ASP A 38 32.17 -8.88 -13.16
CA ASP A 38 31.96 -7.48 -12.80
C ASP A 38 30.92 -6.77 -13.67
N ASP A 39 30.80 -7.18 -14.94
CA ASP A 39 30.07 -6.50 -16.00
C ASP A 39 29.04 -7.36 -16.73
N THR A 40 28.86 -8.63 -16.37
CA THR A 40 27.94 -9.56 -17.06
C THR A 40 27.28 -10.52 -16.07
N ALA A 41 26.04 -10.92 -16.31
CA ALA A 41 25.38 -12.01 -15.57
C ALA A 41 24.66 -13.00 -16.50
N TRP A 42 24.52 -14.25 -16.08
CA TRP A 42 23.82 -15.29 -16.86
C TRP A 42 23.10 -16.31 -16.00
N GLY A 43 22.24 -17.08 -16.65
CA GLY A 43 21.49 -18.17 -16.05
C GLY A 43 20.76 -19.02 -17.08
N GLU A 44 20.38 -20.23 -16.68
CA GLU A 44 19.60 -21.17 -17.47
C GLU A 44 18.19 -21.28 -16.89
N CYS A 45 17.18 -20.77 -17.60
CA CYS A 45 15.79 -20.80 -17.14
C CYS A 45 15.08 -22.06 -17.63
N ALA A 46 14.43 -22.80 -16.72
CA ALA A 46 13.56 -23.91 -17.10
C ALA A 46 12.38 -23.40 -17.95
N GLY A 47 12.16 -24.03 -19.12
CA GLY A 47 11.13 -23.65 -20.09
C GLY A 47 10.17 -24.80 -20.41
N SER A 48 9.23 -24.56 -21.33
CA SER A 48 8.24 -25.57 -21.77
C SER A 48 8.81 -26.66 -22.71
N GLY A 49 10.13 -26.68 -22.92
CA GLY A 49 10.83 -27.65 -23.77
C GLY A 49 11.91 -28.42 -22.99
N SER A 50 12.53 -29.42 -23.63
CA SER A 50 13.51 -30.30 -22.99
C SER A 50 14.87 -29.67 -22.69
N LYS A 51 15.16 -28.48 -23.22
CA LYS A 51 16.41 -27.72 -22.97
C LYS A 51 16.09 -26.37 -22.31
N PRO A 52 16.83 -25.97 -21.25
CA PRO A 52 16.61 -24.68 -20.61
C PRO A 52 17.00 -23.52 -21.53
N TYR A 53 16.38 -22.35 -21.31
CA TYR A 53 16.70 -21.14 -22.04
C TYR A 53 17.96 -20.48 -21.47
N LEU A 54 19.02 -20.44 -22.27
CA LEU A 54 20.27 -19.76 -21.97
C LEU A 54 20.01 -18.25 -22.01
N THR A 55 20.18 -17.57 -20.88
CA THR A 55 19.91 -16.14 -20.74
C THR A 55 21.15 -15.44 -20.18
N GLY A 56 21.51 -14.31 -20.76
CA GLY A 56 22.67 -13.52 -20.39
C GLY A 56 22.38 -12.03 -20.49
N ILE A 57 23.07 -11.25 -19.67
CA ILE A 57 22.92 -9.81 -19.50
C ILE A 57 24.32 -9.20 -19.53
N ASP A 58 24.55 -8.27 -20.44
CA ASP A 58 25.66 -7.31 -20.32
C ASP A 58 25.19 -6.20 -19.38
N LEU A 59 25.82 -6.05 -18.21
CA LEU A 59 25.42 -5.12 -17.16
C LEU A 59 25.95 -3.70 -17.40
N ARG A 60 26.81 -3.42 -18.39
CA ARG A 60 27.31 -2.05 -18.64
C ARG A 60 26.24 -1.17 -19.27
N GLU A 61 25.63 -1.71 -20.32
CA GLU A 61 24.42 -1.20 -20.95
C GLU A 61 23.43 -2.37 -20.95
N PRO A 62 22.52 -2.49 -19.97
CA PRO A 62 21.69 -3.68 -19.73
C PRO A 62 21.07 -4.22 -21.03
N ALA A 63 21.79 -5.15 -21.64
CA ALA A 63 21.50 -5.71 -22.94
C ALA A 63 21.34 -7.21 -22.75
N PHE A 64 20.33 -7.77 -23.42
CA PHE A 64 19.85 -9.10 -23.11
C PHE A 64 20.10 -10.03 -24.27
N LYS A 65 20.64 -11.21 -23.96
CA LYS A 65 20.68 -12.35 -24.85
C LYS A 65 19.85 -13.47 -24.23
N CYS A 66 18.93 -14.05 -25.00
CA CYS A 66 18.20 -15.24 -24.58
C CYS A 66 18.05 -16.19 -25.76
N SER A 67 18.09 -17.50 -25.52
CA SER A 67 17.82 -18.53 -26.54
C SER A 67 16.33 -18.79 -26.79
N CYS A 68 15.43 -18.09 -26.10
CA CYS A 68 13.98 -18.25 -26.29
C CYS A 68 13.50 -17.63 -27.62
N PRO A 69 12.35 -18.08 -28.17
CA PRO A 69 11.85 -17.59 -29.46
C PRO A 69 11.26 -16.17 -29.43
N SER A 70 11.29 -15.48 -28.28
CA SER A 70 10.79 -14.11 -28.14
C SER A 70 11.57 -13.15 -29.04
N ARG A 71 10.84 -12.27 -29.73
CA ARG A 71 11.42 -11.13 -30.47
C ARG A 71 11.45 -9.83 -29.65
N VAL A 72 10.87 -9.83 -28.45
CA VAL A 72 10.87 -8.72 -27.48
C VAL A 72 12.01 -8.91 -26.49
N PHE A 73 12.86 -7.89 -26.31
CA PHE A 73 14.03 -7.88 -25.41
C PHE A 73 14.02 -6.63 -24.50
N PRO A 74 14.24 -6.78 -23.17
CA PRO A 74 14.33 -8.04 -22.43
C PRO A 74 13.08 -8.89 -22.65
N CYS A 75 13.26 -10.20 -22.85
CA CYS A 75 12.13 -11.14 -22.83
C CYS A 75 11.78 -11.44 -21.37
N LYS A 76 10.69 -12.19 -21.10
CA LYS A 76 10.34 -12.57 -19.72
C LYS A 76 11.50 -13.24 -18.96
N HIS A 77 12.36 -13.99 -19.64
CA HIS A 77 13.54 -14.62 -19.03
C HIS A 77 14.64 -13.58 -18.73
N GLY A 78 14.93 -12.67 -19.67
CA GLY A 78 15.89 -11.58 -19.44
C GLY A 78 15.46 -10.66 -18.29
N ALA A 79 14.18 -10.30 -18.26
CA ALA A 79 13.56 -9.55 -17.17
C ALA A 79 13.65 -10.33 -15.84
N GLY A 80 13.30 -11.62 -15.86
CA GLY A 80 13.39 -12.49 -14.68
C GLY A 80 14.80 -12.64 -14.13
N LEU A 81 15.81 -12.78 -15.00
CA LEU A 81 17.22 -12.88 -14.60
C LEU A 81 17.72 -11.56 -13.98
N LEU A 82 17.37 -10.42 -14.59
CA LEU A 82 17.77 -9.11 -14.08
C LEU A 82 17.13 -8.80 -12.73
N LEU A 83 15.84 -9.09 -12.58
CA LEU A 83 15.14 -8.96 -11.30
C LEU A 83 15.70 -9.91 -10.25
N LEU A 84 16.01 -11.16 -10.63
CA LEU A 84 16.64 -12.13 -9.72
C LEU A 84 18.03 -11.65 -9.27
N LEU A 85 18.83 -11.10 -10.18
CA LEU A 85 20.13 -10.51 -9.88
C LEU A 85 20.01 -9.32 -8.93
N ALA A 86 19.04 -8.44 -9.15
CA ALA A 86 18.81 -7.27 -8.30
C ALA A 86 18.31 -7.66 -6.90
N ARG A 87 17.43 -8.66 -6.81
CA ARG A 87 16.90 -9.17 -5.55
C ARG A 87 17.90 -10.01 -4.78
N GLN A 88 18.68 -10.86 -5.45
CA GLN A 88 19.50 -11.89 -4.82
C GLN A 88 20.86 -12.03 -5.53
N PRO A 89 21.72 -10.99 -5.48
CA PRO A 89 23.00 -11.01 -6.19
C PRO A 89 23.94 -12.12 -5.71
N ALA A 90 23.79 -12.54 -4.44
CA ALA A 90 24.59 -13.61 -3.84
C ALA A 90 24.40 -14.99 -4.50
N LEU A 91 23.31 -15.21 -5.25
CA LEU A 91 23.09 -16.46 -6.00
C LEU A 91 23.99 -16.59 -7.23
N PHE A 92 24.61 -15.49 -7.67
CA PHE A 92 25.42 -15.45 -8.86
C PHE A 92 26.89 -15.56 -8.47
N ALA A 93 27.42 -16.79 -8.50
CA ALA A 93 28.82 -17.02 -8.22
C ALA A 93 29.70 -16.30 -9.25
N ALA A 94 30.80 -15.69 -8.78
CA ALA A 94 31.83 -15.14 -9.65
C ALA A 94 32.46 -16.29 -10.43
N ASN A 95 32.31 -16.28 -11.75
CA ASN A 95 32.76 -17.38 -12.61
C ASN A 95 33.16 -16.86 -14.00
N THR A 96 33.79 -17.70 -14.81
CA THR A 96 34.07 -17.39 -16.22
C THR A 96 32.77 -17.48 -17.03
N PRO A 97 32.46 -16.48 -17.89
CA PRO A 97 31.27 -16.54 -18.72
C PRO A 97 31.27 -17.79 -19.63
N PRO A 98 30.13 -18.44 -19.88
CA PRO A 98 30.06 -19.55 -20.83
C PRO A 98 30.46 -19.10 -22.23
N GLY A 99 31.09 -19.98 -23.03
CA GLY A 99 31.62 -19.60 -24.36
C GLY A 99 30.60 -18.94 -25.30
N TRP A 100 29.32 -19.35 -25.25
CA TRP A 100 28.25 -18.72 -26.06
C TRP A 100 28.02 -17.24 -25.69
N LEU A 101 28.24 -16.89 -24.43
CA LEU A 101 28.07 -15.53 -23.91
C LEU A 101 29.31 -14.69 -24.20
N GLU A 102 30.51 -15.25 -24.07
CA GLU A 102 31.77 -14.60 -24.45
C GLU A 102 31.77 -14.22 -25.94
N GLU A 103 31.38 -15.15 -26.81
CA GLU A 103 31.23 -14.89 -28.25
C GLU A 103 30.25 -13.74 -28.53
N TRP A 104 29.13 -13.70 -27.79
CA TRP A 104 28.13 -12.64 -27.93
C TRP A 104 28.65 -11.28 -27.45
N LEU A 105 29.33 -11.24 -26.30
CA LEU A 105 29.95 -10.03 -25.74
C LEU A 105 31.05 -9.49 -26.66
N ALA A 106 31.94 -10.35 -27.15
CA ALA A 106 33.01 -9.95 -28.06
C ALA A 106 32.46 -9.35 -29.37
N LYS A 107 31.41 -9.97 -29.93
CA LYS A 107 30.72 -9.45 -31.12
C LYS A 107 30.03 -8.10 -30.84
N ARG A 108 29.46 -7.93 -29.64
CA ARG A 108 28.84 -6.68 -29.19
C ARG A 108 29.87 -5.56 -29.05
N GLN A 109 31.00 -5.81 -28.38
CA GLN A 109 32.08 -4.83 -28.23
C GLN A 109 32.64 -4.40 -29.58
N GLN A 110 32.87 -5.34 -30.52
CA GLN A 110 33.27 -5.00 -31.89
C GLN A 110 32.22 -4.16 -32.64
N THR A 111 30.93 -4.41 -32.39
CA THR A 111 29.83 -3.65 -33.01
C THR A 111 29.69 -2.26 -32.40
N GLN A 112 29.88 -2.10 -31.08
CA GLN A 112 29.89 -0.81 -30.38
C GLN A 112 31.06 0.06 -30.83
N ALA A 113 32.28 -0.48 -30.85
CA ALA A 113 33.46 0.25 -31.34
C ALA A 113 33.27 0.75 -32.79
N LYS A 114 32.69 -0.11 -33.66
CA LYS A 114 32.34 0.29 -35.04
C LYS A 114 31.21 1.31 -35.11
N LYS A 115 30.30 1.36 -34.14
CA LYS A 115 29.16 2.29 -34.08
C LYS A 115 29.60 3.66 -33.53
N GLU A 116 30.54 3.68 -32.60
CA GLU A 116 31.23 4.89 -32.11
C GLU A 116 32.07 5.54 -33.23
N GLU A 117 32.82 4.73 -34.01
CA GLU A 117 33.52 5.22 -35.21
C GLU A 117 32.56 5.78 -36.28
N LYS A 118 31.37 5.18 -36.43
CA LYS A 118 30.36 5.63 -37.42
C LYS A 118 29.53 6.81 -36.94
N ALA A 119 29.32 6.98 -35.63
CA ALA A 119 28.64 8.13 -35.03
C ALA A 119 29.50 9.41 -35.13
N ALA A 120 30.81 9.27 -35.26
CA ALA A 120 31.74 10.37 -35.55
C ALA A 120 31.76 10.81 -37.04
N ALA A 121 31.04 10.12 -37.95
CA ALA A 121 30.96 10.47 -39.37
C ALA A 121 29.51 10.77 -39.81
N PRO A 122 29.25 11.86 -40.57
CA PRO A 122 27.89 12.20 -40.96
C PRO A 122 27.42 11.28 -42.09
N ARG A 123 26.31 10.55 -41.90
CA ARG A 123 25.70 9.73 -42.96
C ARG A 123 24.16 9.65 -42.90
N PRO A 124 23.52 9.37 -44.05
CA PRO A 124 22.21 9.88 -44.43
C PRO A 124 21.05 8.98 -44.00
N ALA A 125 19.86 9.60 -43.96
CA ALA A 125 18.61 9.03 -43.48
C ALA A 125 18.04 7.90 -44.37
N VAL A 126 17.61 6.81 -43.74
CA VAL A 126 16.66 5.80 -44.26
C VAL A 126 15.96 5.10 -43.07
N PRO A 127 14.79 4.47 -43.25
CA PRO A 127 13.47 5.01 -42.98
C PRO A 127 12.88 4.52 -41.64
N GLU A 128 12.08 5.40 -41.02
CA GLU A 128 11.45 5.24 -39.73
C GLU A 128 10.08 4.53 -39.88
N VAL A 129 9.82 3.52 -39.03
CA VAL A 129 8.50 2.87 -38.95
C VAL A 129 7.61 3.73 -38.06
N ALA A 130 6.63 4.38 -38.68
CA ALA A 130 5.69 5.31 -38.07
C ALA A 130 4.87 4.66 -36.94
N THR A 131 4.88 5.27 -35.77
CA THR A 131 3.92 5.05 -34.68
C THR A 131 2.76 6.02 -34.85
N THR A 132 1.63 5.53 -35.34
CA THR A 132 0.38 6.28 -35.43
C THR A 132 -0.46 6.06 -34.18
N ALA A 133 -0.63 7.11 -33.39
CA ALA A 133 -1.76 7.29 -32.48
C ALA A 133 -2.14 8.77 -32.42
N ALA A 134 -2.57 9.29 -33.57
CA ALA A 134 -3.42 10.46 -33.64
C ALA A 134 -4.87 9.95 -33.73
N VAL A 135 -5.73 10.39 -32.82
CA VAL A 135 -7.16 10.43 -33.12
C VAL A 135 -7.35 11.61 -34.07
N SER A 136 -7.51 11.31 -35.36
CA SER A 136 -8.05 12.26 -36.35
C SER A 136 -9.53 11.94 -36.59
N PRO A 137 -10.32 12.96 -36.92
CA PRO A 137 -10.84 12.98 -38.29
C PRO A 137 -10.54 14.33 -38.98
N ALA A 138 -9.81 14.27 -40.09
CA ALA A 138 -9.97 15.04 -41.33
C ALA A 138 -8.71 14.87 -42.20
N GLY A 139 -8.88 14.92 -43.52
CA GLY A 139 -7.97 14.40 -44.54
C GLY A 139 -6.64 15.16 -44.74
N PRO A 140 -5.79 14.69 -45.69
CA PRO A 140 -4.42 15.15 -45.83
C PRO A 140 -4.35 16.50 -46.57
N GLU A 141 -3.58 17.45 -46.02
CA GLU A 141 -3.11 18.65 -46.72
C GLU A 141 -1.57 18.66 -46.82
N PRO A 142 -1.00 19.28 -47.88
CA PRO A 142 0.39 19.08 -48.28
C PRO A 142 1.42 19.81 -47.41
N ALA A 143 2.60 19.19 -47.33
CA ALA A 143 3.75 19.64 -46.55
C ALA A 143 4.25 21.03 -46.96
N SER A 144 4.45 21.91 -45.96
CA SER A 144 5.20 23.16 -46.07
C SER A 144 6.54 23.06 -45.32
N ALA A 145 7.48 23.93 -45.71
CA ALA A 145 8.93 23.93 -45.43
C ALA A 145 9.35 23.80 -43.94
N PRO A 146 10.64 23.47 -43.65
CA PRO A 146 11.13 23.24 -42.28
C PRO A 146 11.06 24.54 -41.47
N GLY A 147 10.42 24.48 -40.29
CA GLY A 147 9.97 25.66 -39.53
C GLY A 147 8.47 25.96 -39.69
N GLY A 148 7.72 25.05 -40.33
CA GLY A 148 6.31 25.17 -40.72
C GLY A 148 5.42 25.77 -39.63
N GLY A 149 5.02 27.02 -39.85
CA GLY A 149 3.95 27.65 -39.08
C GLY A 149 2.69 26.79 -39.16
N VAL A 150 1.93 26.77 -38.07
CA VAL A 150 0.63 26.10 -38.04
C VAL A 150 -0.22 26.61 -39.20
N ALA A 151 -0.78 25.70 -40.01
CA ALA A 151 -1.57 26.06 -41.17
C ALA A 151 -2.61 27.14 -40.80
N PRO A 152 -2.75 28.24 -41.57
CA PRO A 152 -3.65 29.34 -41.20
C PRO A 152 -5.09 28.88 -40.90
N ALA A 153 -5.59 27.88 -41.64
CA ALA A 153 -6.90 27.28 -41.41
C ALA A 153 -7.01 26.49 -40.08
N ARG A 154 -5.90 25.93 -39.58
CA ARG A 154 -5.84 25.32 -38.24
C ARG A 154 -5.84 26.39 -37.16
N LEU A 155 -5.03 27.44 -37.30
CA LEU A 155 -5.02 28.56 -36.34
C LEU A 155 -6.36 29.26 -36.27
N ALA A 156 -7.07 29.44 -37.39
CA ALA A 156 -8.41 30.03 -37.40
C ALA A 156 -9.44 29.20 -36.62
N ARG A 157 -9.43 27.86 -36.80
CA ARG A 157 -10.31 26.95 -36.02
C ARG A 157 -9.99 26.99 -34.52
N MET A 158 -8.71 27.00 -34.18
CA MET A 158 -8.29 27.15 -32.79
C MET A 158 -8.70 28.51 -32.20
N ALA A 159 -8.57 29.60 -32.97
CA ALA A 159 -9.02 30.93 -32.52
C ALA A 159 -10.52 30.94 -32.24
N GLN A 160 -11.34 30.36 -33.13
CA GLN A 160 -12.78 30.21 -32.91
C GLN A 160 -13.08 29.43 -31.62
N GLY A 161 -12.42 28.29 -31.40
CA GLY A 161 -12.60 27.51 -30.18
C GLY A 161 -12.18 28.24 -28.91
N ALA A 162 -11.17 29.11 -29.00
CA ALA A 162 -10.73 29.96 -27.89
C ALA A 162 -11.77 31.06 -27.59
N ASP A 163 -12.37 31.66 -28.61
CA ASP A 163 -13.45 32.66 -28.47
C ASP A 163 -14.70 32.03 -27.83
N GLU A 164 -15.09 30.83 -28.26
CA GLU A 164 -16.20 30.07 -27.67
C GLU A 164 -15.95 29.73 -26.20
N LEU A 165 -14.70 29.37 -25.85
CA LEU A 165 -14.31 29.13 -24.46
C LEU A 165 -14.31 30.42 -23.63
N GLU A 166 -13.85 31.54 -24.18
CA GLU A 166 -13.89 32.83 -23.50
C GLU A 166 -15.32 33.19 -23.12
N VAL A 167 -16.26 33.12 -24.07
CA VAL A 167 -17.69 33.36 -23.81
C VAL A 167 -18.21 32.45 -22.71
N TRP A 168 -17.86 31.16 -22.75
CA TRP A 168 -18.27 30.20 -21.73
C TRP A 168 -17.70 30.52 -20.34
N LEU A 169 -16.43 30.93 -20.24
CA LEU A 169 -15.82 31.36 -18.98
C LEU A 169 -16.49 32.61 -18.40
N LEU A 170 -16.82 33.57 -19.26
CA LEU A 170 -17.53 34.79 -18.86
C LEU A 170 -18.94 34.45 -18.36
N ASP A 171 -19.66 33.58 -19.06
CA ASP A 171 -20.98 33.12 -18.63
C ASP A 171 -20.93 32.35 -17.31
N LEU A 172 -19.88 31.56 -17.05
CA LEU A 172 -19.69 30.89 -15.77
C LEU A 172 -19.63 31.87 -14.59
N VAL A 173 -18.76 32.86 -14.67
CA VAL A 173 -18.62 33.86 -13.60
C VAL A 173 -19.79 34.83 -13.54
N ARG A 174 -20.53 34.97 -14.64
CA ARG A 174 -21.78 35.74 -14.69
C ARG A 174 -22.91 35.11 -13.90
N HIS A 175 -23.10 33.80 -14.05
CA HIS A 175 -24.16 33.05 -13.37
C HIS A 175 -23.80 32.66 -11.93
N GLY A 176 -22.50 32.53 -11.63
CA GLY A 176 -21.99 32.29 -10.28
C GLY A 176 -21.49 30.85 -10.07
N LEU A 177 -20.31 30.75 -9.45
CA LEU A 177 -19.61 29.49 -9.20
C LEU A 177 -20.32 28.60 -8.17
N ALA A 178 -21.20 29.16 -7.32
CA ALA A 178 -21.99 28.36 -6.38
C ALA A 178 -22.90 27.34 -7.10
N THR A 179 -23.32 27.65 -8.33
CA THR A 179 -24.14 26.74 -9.14
C THR A 179 -23.36 25.54 -9.67
N LEU A 180 -22.02 25.61 -9.68
CA LEU A 180 -21.15 24.56 -10.21
C LEU A 180 -21.06 23.34 -9.30
N ASP A 181 -21.40 23.47 -8.03
CA ASP A 181 -21.37 22.36 -7.07
C ASP A 181 -22.29 21.21 -7.53
N GLN A 182 -23.43 21.54 -8.12
CA GLN A 182 -24.44 20.58 -8.59
C GLN A 182 -24.27 20.15 -10.06
N GLN A 183 -23.30 20.71 -10.80
CA GLN A 183 -23.15 20.40 -12.22
C GLN A 183 -22.57 18.99 -12.45
N PRO A 184 -23.16 18.17 -13.32
CA PRO A 184 -22.64 16.82 -13.60
C PRO A 184 -21.30 16.89 -14.34
N ALA A 185 -20.50 15.82 -14.29
CA ALA A 185 -19.25 15.73 -15.05
C ALA A 185 -19.42 16.02 -16.55
N LYS A 186 -20.57 15.65 -17.13
CA LYS A 186 -20.94 15.93 -18.52
C LYS A 186 -20.93 17.42 -18.89
N PHE A 187 -21.21 18.32 -17.93
CA PHE A 187 -21.16 19.77 -18.15
C PHE A 187 -19.76 20.19 -18.62
N TRP A 188 -18.73 19.81 -17.87
CA TRP A 188 -17.33 20.08 -18.18
C TRP A 188 -16.85 19.33 -19.42
N GLU A 189 -17.19 18.03 -19.51
CA GLU A 189 -16.74 17.20 -20.63
C GLU A 189 -17.32 17.68 -21.97
N SER A 190 -18.55 18.19 -21.98
CA SER A 190 -19.14 18.73 -23.22
C SER A 190 -18.36 19.93 -23.77
N GLN A 191 -17.82 20.77 -22.90
CA GLN A 191 -16.99 21.92 -23.29
C GLN A 191 -15.57 21.47 -23.65
N ALA A 192 -15.01 20.49 -22.93
CA ALA A 192 -13.70 19.92 -23.24
C ALA A 192 -13.69 19.22 -24.61
N ALA A 193 -14.76 18.49 -24.97
CA ALA A 193 -14.90 17.85 -26.27
C ALA A 193 -14.90 18.88 -27.42
N ARG A 194 -15.62 19.99 -27.28
CA ARG A 194 -15.61 21.09 -28.27
C ARG A 194 -14.21 21.69 -28.46
N LEU A 195 -13.44 21.81 -27.39
CA LEU A 195 -12.04 22.26 -27.49
C LEU A 195 -11.18 21.26 -28.26
N VAL A 196 -11.39 19.95 -28.08
CA VAL A 196 -10.71 18.92 -28.90
C VAL A 196 -11.11 19.04 -30.37
N ASP A 197 -12.40 19.21 -30.67
CA ASP A 197 -12.91 19.40 -32.04
C ASP A 197 -12.30 20.65 -32.70
N ASN A 198 -12.08 21.70 -31.92
CA ASN A 198 -11.42 22.94 -32.33
C ASN A 198 -9.88 22.90 -32.22
N GLN A 199 -9.29 21.72 -32.00
CA GLN A 199 -7.83 21.49 -31.95
C GLN A 199 -7.08 22.23 -30.83
N LEU A 200 -7.73 22.39 -29.67
CA LEU A 200 -7.18 22.95 -28.43
C LEU A 200 -7.08 21.90 -27.31
N PRO A 201 -6.36 20.77 -27.52
CA PRO A 201 -6.33 19.68 -26.54
C PRO A 201 -5.68 20.09 -25.20
N GLY A 202 -4.78 21.09 -25.19
CA GLY A 202 -4.18 21.59 -23.95
C GLY A 202 -5.19 22.33 -23.06
N LEU A 203 -6.07 23.13 -23.67
CA LEU A 203 -7.18 23.78 -22.95
C LEU A 203 -8.21 22.76 -22.50
N ALA A 204 -8.50 21.73 -23.32
CA ALA A 204 -9.40 20.64 -22.94
C ALA A 204 -8.89 19.86 -21.71
N SER A 205 -7.59 19.53 -21.69
CA SER A 205 -6.94 18.88 -20.55
C SER A 205 -7.02 19.74 -19.28
N THR A 206 -6.74 21.03 -19.41
CA THR A 206 -6.87 21.98 -18.29
C THR A 206 -8.30 22.02 -17.76
N LEU A 207 -9.31 22.03 -18.64
CA LEU A 207 -10.71 22.08 -18.23
C LEU A 207 -11.15 20.80 -17.49
N ARG A 208 -10.69 19.63 -17.94
CA ARG A 208 -10.94 18.35 -17.25
C ARG A 208 -10.31 18.34 -15.86
N GLU A 209 -9.11 18.91 -15.71
CA GLU A 209 -8.48 19.10 -14.39
C GLU A 209 -9.29 20.04 -13.49
N LEU A 210 -9.81 21.15 -14.00
CA LEU A 210 -10.64 22.06 -13.18
C LEU A 210 -11.90 21.38 -12.65
N ALA A 211 -12.48 20.46 -13.44
CA ALA A 211 -13.66 19.71 -13.04
C ALA A 211 -13.41 18.82 -11.80
N THR A 212 -12.17 18.33 -11.61
CA THR A 212 -11.79 17.45 -10.49
C THR A 212 -11.45 18.21 -9.22
N LEU A 213 -11.25 19.53 -9.26
CA LEU A 213 -10.93 20.33 -8.06
C LEU A 213 -12.08 20.37 -7.04
N ARG A 214 -13.32 20.16 -7.47
CA ARG A 214 -14.50 20.18 -6.59
C ARG A 214 -14.38 19.08 -5.54
N HIS A 215 -14.68 19.42 -4.29
CA HIS A 215 -14.62 18.53 -3.11
C HIS A 215 -13.23 17.95 -2.76
N THR A 216 -12.15 18.39 -3.40
CA THR A 216 -10.79 17.97 -3.04
C THR A 216 -10.27 18.66 -1.78
N HIS A 217 -10.63 19.92 -1.59
CA HIS A 217 -10.21 20.74 -0.44
C HIS A 217 -11.34 21.68 0.01
N ALA A 218 -11.34 22.09 1.27
CA ALA A 218 -12.34 23.05 1.79
C ALA A 218 -12.30 24.40 1.06
N ASP A 219 -11.14 24.80 0.54
CA ASP A 219 -10.92 26.04 -0.21
C ASP A 219 -11.06 25.86 -1.74
N TRP A 220 -11.68 24.76 -2.20
CA TRP A 220 -11.84 24.49 -3.64
C TRP A 220 -12.46 25.64 -4.45
N PRO A 221 -13.44 26.44 -3.95
CA PRO A 221 -14.01 27.54 -4.75
C PRO A 221 -12.99 28.65 -5.03
N ALA A 222 -12.14 28.95 -4.05
CA ALA A 222 -11.05 29.90 -4.19
C ALA A 222 -10.03 29.42 -5.22
N ARG A 223 -9.66 28.13 -5.16
CA ARG A 223 -8.74 27.49 -6.11
C ARG A 223 -9.31 27.49 -7.52
N LEU A 224 -10.58 27.13 -7.67
CA LEU A 224 -11.25 27.11 -8.97
C LEU A 224 -11.27 28.51 -9.59
N LEU A 225 -11.63 29.55 -8.83
CA LEU A 225 -11.64 30.93 -9.34
C LEU A 225 -10.25 31.38 -9.82
N GLY A 226 -9.20 31.14 -9.02
CA GLY A 226 -7.84 31.49 -9.42
C GLY A 226 -7.40 30.78 -10.70
N ARG A 227 -7.69 29.47 -10.81
CA ARG A 227 -7.35 28.68 -11.99
C ARG A 227 -8.20 29.02 -13.23
N LEU A 228 -9.46 29.42 -13.07
CA LEU A 228 -10.29 29.98 -14.15
C LEU A 228 -9.68 31.29 -14.67
N GLY A 229 -9.16 32.14 -13.77
CA GLY A 229 -8.43 33.35 -14.14
C GLY A 229 -7.14 33.06 -14.92
N GLU A 230 -6.36 32.06 -14.50
CA GLU A 230 -5.15 31.60 -15.23
C GLU A 230 -5.49 31.03 -16.62
N LEU A 231 -6.59 30.28 -16.74
CA LEU A 231 -7.10 29.77 -18.01
C LEU A 231 -7.55 30.90 -18.93
N TYR A 232 -8.26 31.90 -18.39
CA TYR A 232 -8.63 33.09 -19.13
C TYR A 232 -7.39 33.85 -19.63
N TRP A 233 -6.35 34.00 -18.79
CA TRP A 233 -5.05 34.56 -19.22
C TRP A 233 -4.43 33.79 -20.38
N LEU A 234 -4.48 32.45 -20.35
CA LEU A 234 -3.95 31.62 -21.44
C LEU A 234 -4.74 31.82 -22.75
N VAL A 235 -6.08 31.87 -22.67
CA VAL A 235 -6.96 32.13 -23.82
C VAL A 235 -6.64 33.50 -24.44
N ARG A 236 -6.56 34.56 -23.62
CA ARG A 236 -6.21 35.91 -24.08
C ARG A 236 -4.81 35.98 -24.65
N ALA A 237 -3.83 35.30 -24.04
CA ALA A 237 -2.47 35.23 -24.56
C ALA A 237 -2.41 34.50 -25.91
N PHE A 238 -3.20 33.45 -26.09
CA PHE A 238 -3.33 32.75 -27.37
C PHE A 238 -3.98 33.64 -28.44
N GLN A 239 -5.06 34.35 -28.14
CA GLN A 239 -5.67 35.30 -29.08
C GLN A 239 -4.67 36.41 -29.49
N ASN A 240 -3.79 36.84 -28.58
CA ASN A 240 -2.79 37.88 -28.81
C ASN A 240 -1.39 37.35 -29.17
N HIS A 241 -1.24 36.05 -29.47
CA HIS A 241 0.06 35.38 -29.61
C HIS A 241 1.00 36.06 -30.63
N ALA A 242 0.45 36.66 -31.69
CA ALA A 242 1.20 37.34 -32.74
C ALA A 242 1.97 38.59 -32.24
N GLN A 243 1.57 39.17 -31.11
CA GLN A 243 2.23 40.33 -30.49
C GLN A 243 3.21 39.90 -29.38
N LEU A 244 3.18 38.64 -28.96
CA LEU A 244 4.06 38.13 -27.91
C LEU A 244 5.50 37.94 -28.43
N PRO A 245 6.51 38.13 -27.56
CA PRO A 245 7.89 37.73 -27.83
C PRO A 245 7.98 36.27 -28.26
N THR A 246 8.93 35.93 -29.13
CA THR A 246 9.05 34.60 -29.74
C THR A 246 9.02 33.47 -28.72
N ALA A 247 9.78 33.59 -27.63
CA ALA A 247 9.83 32.58 -26.57
C ALA A 247 8.48 32.37 -25.88
N THR A 248 7.80 33.46 -25.50
CA THR A 248 6.46 33.42 -24.89
C THR A 248 5.40 32.92 -25.86
N ARG A 249 5.49 33.29 -27.13
CA ARG A 249 4.61 32.77 -28.19
C ARG A 249 4.72 31.25 -28.29
N GLN A 250 5.94 30.72 -28.37
CA GLN A 250 6.15 29.27 -28.43
C GLN A 250 5.62 28.56 -27.19
N GLU A 251 5.77 29.16 -26.01
CA GLU A 251 5.19 28.64 -24.77
C GLU A 251 3.65 28.57 -24.87
N VAL A 252 2.99 29.67 -25.22
CA VAL A 252 1.52 29.74 -25.34
C VAL A 252 1.00 28.73 -26.36
N LEU A 253 1.63 28.63 -27.53
CA LEU A 253 1.23 27.67 -28.58
C LEU A 253 1.32 26.23 -28.07
N GLN A 254 2.38 25.88 -27.34
CA GLN A 254 2.52 24.55 -26.74
C GLN A 254 1.46 24.29 -25.65
N GLN A 255 1.20 25.27 -24.78
CA GLN A 255 0.19 25.15 -23.71
C GLN A 255 -1.23 24.92 -24.25
N VAL A 256 -1.59 25.51 -25.39
CA VAL A 256 -2.92 25.28 -26.00
C VAL A 256 -3.01 23.98 -26.80
N GLY A 257 -1.87 23.35 -27.12
CA GLY A 257 -1.82 22.02 -27.77
C GLY A 257 -1.10 21.95 -29.12
N ILE A 258 -0.32 22.98 -29.51
CA ILE A 258 0.56 22.89 -30.68
C ILE A 258 1.88 22.25 -30.25
N THR A 259 2.01 20.96 -30.52
CA THR A 259 3.19 20.18 -30.16
C THR A 259 4.26 20.26 -31.24
N ILE A 260 5.50 20.61 -30.87
CA ILE A 260 6.68 20.48 -31.73
C ILE A 260 7.14 19.01 -31.69
N LYS A 261 7.34 18.40 -32.86
CA LYS A 261 7.83 17.02 -32.92
C LYS A 261 9.31 16.96 -32.62
N LYS A 262 9.79 15.81 -32.13
CA LYS A 262 11.20 15.64 -31.73
C LYS A 262 12.15 15.90 -32.91
N GLU A 263 11.74 15.51 -34.11
CA GLU A 263 12.53 15.62 -35.34
C GLU A 263 12.66 17.09 -35.82
N GLU A 264 11.75 17.96 -35.37
CA GLU A 264 11.73 19.38 -35.69
C GLU A 264 12.55 20.22 -34.70
N LEU A 265 12.82 19.72 -33.49
CA LEU A 265 13.57 20.43 -32.46
C LEU A 265 14.95 20.96 -32.88
N PRO A 266 15.74 20.25 -33.72
CA PRO A 266 17.02 20.79 -34.21
C PRO A 266 16.91 22.12 -34.96
N ALA A 267 15.71 22.48 -35.48
CA ALA A 267 15.47 23.78 -36.10
C ALA A 267 15.28 24.92 -35.09
N TYR A 268 15.01 24.59 -33.82
CA TYR A 268 14.71 25.57 -32.76
C TYR A 268 15.81 25.70 -31.72
N ALA A 269 16.60 24.65 -31.48
CA ALA A 269 17.63 24.63 -30.45
C ALA A 269 18.82 23.75 -30.84
N SER A 270 20.00 24.06 -30.29
CA SER A 270 21.17 23.18 -30.35
C SER A 270 21.19 22.21 -29.15
N PRO A 271 21.69 20.98 -29.31
CA PRO A 271 21.77 20.03 -28.20
C PRO A 271 22.72 20.54 -27.11
N VAL A 272 22.26 20.52 -25.86
CA VAL A 272 23.11 20.78 -24.69
C VAL A 272 23.76 19.45 -24.28
N ALA A 273 25.06 19.32 -24.54
CA ALA A 273 25.83 18.14 -24.16
C ALA A 273 26.20 18.21 -22.67
N ASP A 274 25.95 17.12 -21.94
CA ASP A 274 26.31 16.98 -20.52
C ASP A 274 26.33 15.49 -20.12
N GLU A 275 26.73 15.22 -18.89
CA GLU A 275 26.40 14.00 -18.16
C GLU A 275 25.13 14.25 -17.34
N TRP A 276 24.05 13.60 -17.75
CA TRP A 276 22.71 13.79 -17.18
C TRP A 276 22.39 12.67 -16.19
N GLN A 277 22.24 13.01 -14.91
CA GLN A 277 21.80 12.07 -13.89
C GLN A 277 20.29 12.14 -13.68
N VAL A 278 19.60 11.00 -13.66
CA VAL A 278 18.17 10.92 -13.36
C VAL A 278 17.95 11.10 -11.85
N VAL A 279 17.41 12.25 -11.46
CA VAL A 279 17.23 12.66 -10.05
C VAL A 279 15.84 12.36 -9.50
N GLY A 280 14.83 12.21 -10.36
CA GLY A 280 13.47 11.86 -9.93
C GLY A 280 12.59 11.39 -11.08
N GLN A 281 11.65 10.50 -10.78
CA GLN A 281 10.69 9.99 -11.76
C GLN A 281 9.29 9.90 -11.15
N LEU A 282 8.28 10.16 -11.96
CA LEU A 282 6.87 9.98 -11.62
C LEU A 282 6.16 9.32 -12.80
N THR A 283 5.49 8.21 -12.54
CA THR A 283 4.71 7.46 -13.54
C THR A 283 3.25 7.41 -13.11
N TRP A 284 2.33 7.62 -14.04
CA TRP A 284 0.89 7.53 -13.80
C TRP A 284 0.18 6.96 -15.03
N ASP A 285 -1.02 6.40 -14.81
CA ASP A 285 -1.87 5.91 -15.88
C ASP A 285 -2.87 6.97 -16.31
N GLU A 286 -3.08 7.08 -17.62
CA GLU A 286 -3.99 8.01 -18.30
C GLU A 286 -4.80 7.24 -19.35
N GLU A 287 -5.98 6.77 -18.93
CA GLU A 287 -6.88 5.90 -19.72
C GLU A 287 -6.22 4.61 -20.24
N ARG A 288 -5.70 4.62 -21.48
CA ARG A 288 -5.02 3.49 -22.14
C ARG A 288 -3.52 3.71 -22.32
N LEU A 289 -3.00 4.81 -21.78
CA LEU A 289 -1.61 5.23 -21.85
C LEU A 289 -1.02 5.20 -20.44
N THR A 290 0.26 4.88 -20.34
CA THR A 290 1.07 5.16 -19.16
C THR A 290 1.99 6.33 -19.49
N ALA A 291 1.99 7.36 -18.66
CA ALA A 291 2.83 8.53 -18.82
C ALA A 291 3.92 8.57 -17.75
N ARG A 292 5.08 9.13 -18.11
CA ARG A 292 6.23 9.24 -17.21
C ARG A 292 6.91 10.59 -17.36
N ARG A 293 7.16 11.23 -16.23
CA ARG A 293 8.08 12.37 -16.08
C ARG A 293 9.38 11.87 -15.52
N SER A 294 10.48 12.16 -16.21
CA SER A 294 11.83 11.94 -15.72
C SER A 294 12.56 13.26 -15.62
N TRP A 295 12.98 13.60 -14.41
CA TRP A 295 13.83 14.75 -14.16
C TRP A 295 15.29 14.33 -14.19
N LEU A 296 16.07 15.05 -15.00
CA LEU A 296 17.51 14.90 -15.10
C LEU A 296 18.19 16.17 -14.62
N TYR A 297 19.37 16.00 -14.04
CA TYR A 297 20.26 17.09 -13.65
C TYR A 297 21.58 16.93 -14.39
N GLY A 298 22.00 18.00 -15.06
CA GLY A 298 23.27 18.06 -15.78
C GLY A 298 24.43 18.29 -14.80
N LEU A 299 25.34 17.32 -14.70
CA LEU A 299 26.45 17.36 -13.73
C LEU A 299 27.47 18.45 -14.04
N GLY A 300 27.68 18.79 -15.32
CA GLY A 300 28.56 19.87 -15.75
C GLY A 300 27.84 21.22 -15.88
N THR A 301 26.59 21.22 -16.34
CA THR A 301 25.83 22.47 -16.61
C THR A 301 25.05 22.98 -15.41
N GLY A 302 24.80 22.14 -14.40
CA GLY A 302 23.95 22.48 -13.26
C GLY A 302 22.48 22.72 -13.61
N ARG A 303 22.03 22.20 -14.77
CA ARG A 303 20.70 22.49 -15.31
C ARG A 303 19.75 21.32 -15.09
N TYR A 304 18.50 21.63 -14.74
CA TYR A 304 17.42 20.64 -14.76
C TYR A 304 16.82 20.46 -16.14
N ALA A 305 16.44 19.22 -16.47
CA ALA A 305 15.70 18.88 -17.68
C ALA A 305 14.58 17.89 -17.40
N LEU A 306 13.43 18.12 -18.02
CA LEU A 306 12.25 17.25 -17.94
C LEU A 306 12.08 16.47 -19.25
N VAL A 307 12.23 15.16 -19.17
CA VAL A 307 11.85 14.23 -20.25
C VAL A 307 10.46 13.69 -19.94
N LEU A 308 9.49 14.03 -20.78
CA LEU A 308 8.09 13.59 -20.68
C LEU A 308 7.79 12.57 -21.79
N GLU A 309 7.41 11.36 -21.39
CA GLU A 309 7.17 10.24 -22.29
C GLU A 309 5.81 9.58 -22.03
N PHE A 310 5.24 8.99 -23.08
CA PHE A 310 3.98 8.27 -23.06
C PHE A 310 4.18 6.90 -23.71
N ALA A 311 3.57 5.86 -23.16
CA ALA A 311 3.58 4.51 -23.69
C ALA A 311 2.15 3.98 -23.77
N PHE A 312 1.80 3.30 -24.88
CA PHE A 312 0.44 2.78 -25.10
C PHE A 312 0.34 1.29 -24.77
N GLY A 313 -0.67 0.91 -23.98
CA GLY A 313 -0.88 -0.47 -23.58
C GLY A 313 0.33 -1.03 -22.82
N SER A 314 0.88 -2.18 -23.26
CA SER A 314 2.06 -2.77 -22.62
C SER A 314 3.38 -2.21 -23.14
N GLN A 315 3.39 -1.27 -24.09
CA GLN A 315 4.60 -0.82 -24.75
C GLN A 315 5.62 -0.20 -23.78
N ALA A 316 6.88 -0.28 -24.19
CA ALA A 316 8.00 0.37 -23.54
C ALA A 316 8.00 1.88 -23.73
N PHE A 317 8.49 2.63 -22.73
CA PHE A 317 8.95 4.00 -22.97
C PHE A 317 10.12 4.00 -23.96
N ALA A 318 10.14 5.00 -24.85
CA ALA A 318 11.12 5.09 -25.92
C ALA A 318 12.56 5.24 -25.40
N THR A 319 12.74 5.95 -24.29
CA THR A 319 14.03 6.16 -23.64
C THR A 319 14.10 5.32 -22.36
N PRO A 320 15.07 4.40 -22.21
CA PRO A 320 15.21 3.57 -21.02
C PRO A 320 15.90 4.37 -19.89
N LEU A 321 15.27 5.45 -19.43
CA LEU A 321 15.72 6.24 -18.28
C LEU A 321 15.45 5.49 -16.98
N VAL A 322 16.50 5.18 -16.23
CA VAL A 322 16.41 4.49 -14.94
C VAL A 322 16.71 5.41 -13.77
N PRO A 323 16.09 5.19 -12.59
CA PRO A 323 16.38 5.96 -11.39
C PRO A 323 17.89 5.97 -11.08
N GLN A 324 18.44 7.15 -10.78
CA GLN A 324 19.86 7.37 -10.47
C GLN A 324 20.83 6.99 -11.61
N GLY A 325 20.32 6.72 -12.81
CA GLY A 325 21.12 6.46 -14.00
C GLY A 325 21.80 7.72 -14.51
N ILE A 326 23.03 7.58 -15.03
CA ILE A 326 23.83 8.65 -15.61
C ILE A 326 23.97 8.41 -17.11
N TYR A 327 23.74 9.44 -17.92
CA TYR A 327 23.77 9.37 -19.38
C TYR A 327 24.64 10.49 -19.96
N ALA A 328 25.66 10.14 -20.73
CA ALA A 328 26.35 11.11 -21.58
C ALA A 328 25.54 11.35 -22.86
N GLY A 329 25.35 12.61 -23.24
CA GLY A 329 24.73 12.95 -24.51
C GLY A 329 24.11 14.34 -24.55
N GLY A 330 23.39 14.63 -25.63
CA GLY A 330 22.75 15.92 -25.85
C GLY A 330 21.28 15.94 -25.44
N LEU A 331 20.83 17.01 -24.80
CA LEU A 331 19.41 17.32 -24.64
C LEU A 331 19.01 18.50 -25.52
N LEU A 332 17.97 18.31 -26.34
CA LEU A 332 17.31 19.39 -27.09
C LEU A 332 16.13 19.92 -26.28
N PHE A 333 16.24 21.16 -25.81
CA PHE A 333 15.17 21.81 -25.06
C PHE A 333 14.10 22.37 -25.99
N TYR A 334 12.84 22.17 -25.61
CA TYR A 334 11.71 22.77 -26.32
C TYR A 334 11.76 24.30 -26.17
N PRO A 335 11.54 25.07 -27.24
CA PRO A 335 11.59 26.52 -27.18
C PRO A 335 10.48 27.06 -26.25
N GLY A 336 10.77 28.08 -25.48
CA GLY A 336 9.84 28.64 -24.49
C GLY A 336 10.49 29.75 -23.67
N ALA A 337 9.72 30.44 -22.85
CA ALA A 337 10.23 31.51 -21.97
C ALA A 337 11.13 30.94 -20.85
N LEU A 338 10.84 29.71 -20.42
CA LEU A 338 11.63 28.96 -19.44
C LEU A 338 11.78 27.48 -19.86
N PRO A 339 12.70 27.16 -20.78
CA PRO A 339 12.83 25.81 -21.33
C PRO A 339 13.30 24.77 -20.30
N LEU A 340 12.36 23.98 -19.78
CA LEU A 340 12.63 22.82 -18.91
C LEU A 340 12.44 21.49 -19.65
N ARG A 341 11.40 21.40 -20.50
CA ARG A 341 11.12 20.18 -21.27
C ARG A 341 12.22 19.96 -22.30
N ALA A 342 12.73 18.73 -22.39
CA ALA A 342 13.76 18.36 -23.35
C ALA A 342 13.51 16.98 -23.97
N ALA A 343 14.11 16.77 -25.14
CA ALA A 343 14.17 15.47 -25.80
C ALA A 343 15.63 14.97 -25.86
N PRO A 344 15.88 13.70 -25.50
CA PRO A 344 17.23 13.13 -25.54
C PRO A 344 17.71 12.85 -26.96
N VAL A 345 18.97 13.17 -27.22
CA VAL A 345 19.68 12.97 -28.47
C VAL A 345 21.00 12.26 -28.18
N ALA A 346 21.19 11.08 -28.77
CA ALA A 346 22.42 10.29 -28.65
C ALA A 346 22.85 10.04 -27.19
N PHE A 347 21.91 9.59 -26.35
CA PHE A 347 22.23 9.20 -24.97
C PHE A 347 22.98 7.86 -24.92
N THR A 348 24.08 7.86 -24.18
CA THR A 348 24.87 6.68 -23.82
C THR A 348 24.80 6.50 -22.31
N PHE A 349 24.34 5.33 -21.85
CA PHE A 349 24.26 5.03 -20.43
C PHE A 349 25.65 4.76 -19.87
N LEU A 350 26.05 5.52 -18.84
CA LEU A 350 27.37 5.40 -18.19
C LEU A 350 27.34 4.53 -16.94
N GLY A 351 26.15 4.13 -16.48
CA GLY A 351 25.93 3.42 -15.23
C GLY A 351 24.99 4.17 -14.29
N SER A 352 24.90 3.72 -13.05
CA SER A 352 24.12 4.37 -12.00
C SER A 352 24.99 4.67 -10.80
N ALA A 353 24.79 5.82 -10.19
CA ALA A 353 25.47 6.21 -8.95
C ALA A 353 24.45 6.76 -7.95
N PRO A 354 24.63 6.51 -6.64
CA PRO A 354 23.81 7.14 -5.62
C PRO A 354 23.78 8.66 -5.80
N LEU A 355 22.62 9.27 -5.57
CA LEU A 355 22.52 10.72 -5.45
C LEU A 355 23.38 11.15 -4.26
N THR A 356 24.47 11.87 -4.52
CA THR A 356 25.43 12.32 -3.51
C THR A 356 25.66 13.82 -3.63
N GLY A 357 25.85 14.48 -2.48
CA GLY A 357 26.24 15.89 -2.41
C GLY A 357 25.12 16.90 -2.64
N ALA A 358 25.40 18.13 -2.21
CA ALA A 358 24.55 19.32 -2.28
C ALA A 358 24.43 19.89 -3.70
N GLN A 359 24.16 19.05 -4.72
CA GLN A 359 23.89 19.54 -6.07
C GLN A 359 22.63 20.42 -6.04
N ALA A 360 22.86 21.73 -6.04
CA ALA A 360 21.84 22.78 -5.87
C ALA A 360 20.89 22.54 -4.66
N ALA A 361 21.36 21.90 -3.58
CA ALA A 361 20.54 21.68 -2.40
C ALA A 361 20.28 23.03 -1.73
N GLN A 362 19.06 23.53 -1.90
CA GLN A 362 18.65 24.85 -1.46
C GLN A 362 17.76 24.79 -0.22
N GLN A 363 17.66 25.92 0.46
CA GLN A 363 16.73 26.10 1.57
C GLN A 363 15.31 26.42 1.07
N PRO A 364 14.26 26.17 1.87
CA PRO A 364 12.88 26.48 1.51
C PRO A 364 12.64 27.91 1.00
N SER A 365 13.24 28.93 1.64
CA SER A 365 13.11 30.32 1.24
C SER A 365 13.71 30.61 -0.15
N GLN A 366 14.83 29.96 -0.49
CA GLN A 366 15.46 30.07 -1.81
C GLN A 366 14.57 29.46 -2.89
N LEU A 367 13.94 28.30 -2.62
CA LEU A 367 12.97 27.68 -3.53
C LEU A 367 11.81 28.64 -3.87
N LEU A 368 11.26 29.31 -2.86
CA LEU A 368 10.13 30.23 -3.07
C LEU A 368 10.53 31.43 -3.94
N GLU A 369 11.72 31.99 -3.72
CA GLU A 369 12.26 33.09 -4.52
C GLU A 369 12.54 32.67 -5.97
N GLU A 370 13.19 31.52 -6.18
CA GLU A 370 13.44 30.96 -7.52
C GLU A 370 12.13 30.70 -8.27
N TYR A 371 11.13 30.15 -7.58
CA TYR A 371 9.81 29.91 -8.16
C TYR A 371 9.09 31.21 -8.52
N ALA A 372 9.19 32.26 -7.69
CA ALA A 372 8.62 33.57 -7.99
C ALA A 372 9.24 34.20 -9.25
N GLN A 373 10.56 34.10 -9.39
CA GLN A 373 11.28 34.56 -10.59
C GLN A 373 10.90 33.73 -11.83
N ALA A 374 10.76 32.41 -11.67
CA ALA A 374 10.32 31.51 -12.73
C ALA A 374 8.89 31.85 -13.21
N LEU A 375 7.96 32.10 -12.28
CA LEU A 375 6.59 32.55 -12.61
C LEU A 375 6.56 33.89 -13.33
N GLY A 376 7.45 34.83 -12.98
CA GLY A 376 7.59 36.11 -13.66
C GLY A 376 7.96 35.96 -15.15
N ARG A 377 8.67 34.88 -15.51
CA ARG A 377 9.01 34.54 -16.90
C ARG A 377 7.96 33.68 -17.58
N GLN A 378 7.35 32.76 -16.83
CA GLN A 378 6.41 31.76 -17.34
C GLN A 378 5.18 31.65 -16.41
N PRO A 379 4.13 32.46 -16.64
CA PRO A 379 2.96 32.53 -15.76
C PRO A 379 2.15 31.23 -15.64
N TRP A 380 2.27 30.34 -16.64
CA TRP A 380 1.57 29.04 -16.67
C TRP A 380 2.42 27.88 -16.14
N LEU A 381 3.53 28.17 -15.46
CA LEU A 381 4.39 27.14 -14.86
C LEU A 381 3.60 26.32 -13.83
N ARG A 382 3.54 25.02 -14.05
CA ARG A 382 2.78 24.08 -13.21
C ARG A 382 3.61 23.42 -12.13
N GLU A 383 4.85 23.06 -12.46
CA GLU A 383 5.73 22.27 -11.62
C GLU A 383 7.14 22.85 -11.73
N TRP A 384 7.75 23.14 -10.59
CA TRP A 384 9.13 23.65 -10.50
C TRP A 384 10.03 22.62 -9.81
N PRO A 385 11.13 22.17 -10.46
CA PRO A 385 12.04 21.19 -9.89
C PRO A 385 12.91 21.85 -8.80
N ALA A 386 13.14 21.14 -7.70
CA ALA A 386 14.08 21.59 -6.68
C ALA A 386 14.69 20.45 -5.87
N THR A 387 15.96 20.62 -5.49
CA THR A 387 16.65 19.81 -4.49
C THR A 387 16.67 20.58 -3.16
N LEU A 388 16.12 20.01 -2.09
CA LEU A 388 16.12 20.59 -0.74
C LEU A 388 17.02 19.77 0.18
N GLY A 389 17.98 20.40 0.85
CA GLY A 389 18.91 19.75 1.77
C GLY A 389 18.48 19.85 3.24
N GLN A 390 18.90 18.90 4.08
CA GLN A 390 18.72 18.94 5.54
C GLN A 390 17.26 19.10 6.00
N MET A 391 16.33 18.46 5.29
CA MET A 391 14.90 18.55 5.57
C MET A 391 14.45 17.43 6.53
N GLN A 392 13.55 17.76 7.45
CA GLN A 392 12.84 16.80 8.29
C GLN A 392 11.34 16.88 8.05
N LEU A 393 10.64 15.77 8.28
CA LEU A 393 9.18 15.71 8.18
C LEU A 393 8.55 16.05 9.54
N ALA A 394 7.55 16.92 9.54
CA ALA A 394 6.73 17.20 10.71
C ALA A 394 5.24 17.10 10.37
N GLN A 395 4.47 16.37 11.17
CA GLN A 395 3.02 16.33 11.06
C GLN A 395 2.40 17.44 11.91
N GLN A 396 1.60 18.30 11.29
CA GLN A 396 0.98 19.43 11.95
C GLN A 396 -0.39 19.05 12.55
N PRO A 397 -0.95 19.87 13.47
CA PRO A 397 -2.34 19.74 13.91
C PRO A 397 -3.29 19.69 12.70
N GLY A 398 -4.17 18.68 12.66
CA GLY A 398 -5.03 18.41 11.50
C GLY A 398 -4.47 17.40 10.49
N GLY A 399 -3.32 16.79 10.76
CA GLY A 399 -2.83 15.59 10.07
C GLY A 399 -2.02 15.83 8.80
N HIS A 400 -1.91 17.09 8.34
CA HIS A 400 -1.11 17.45 7.16
C HIS A 400 0.39 17.46 7.47
N TRP A 401 1.20 17.17 6.45
CA TRP A 401 2.65 17.06 6.56
C TRP A 401 3.35 18.28 5.98
N VAL A 402 4.44 18.68 6.63
CA VAL A 402 5.33 19.75 6.15
C VAL A 402 6.78 19.28 6.18
N LEU A 403 7.61 19.85 5.32
CA LEU A 403 9.06 19.81 5.43
C LEU A 403 9.56 21.02 6.21
N VAL A 404 10.44 20.78 7.16
CA VAL A 404 11.11 21.81 7.96
C VAL A 404 12.62 21.72 7.79
N HIS A 405 13.28 22.87 7.85
CA HIS A 405 14.73 23.00 7.82
C HIS A 405 15.21 23.56 9.17
N PRO A 406 16.37 23.13 9.71
CA PRO A 406 16.81 23.54 11.04
C PRO A 406 17.06 25.05 11.19
N THR A 407 17.46 25.73 10.10
CA THR A 407 17.79 27.18 10.13
C THR A 407 16.86 28.06 9.31
N ASP A 408 15.88 27.49 8.60
CA ASP A 408 14.93 28.26 7.79
C ASP A 408 13.54 28.20 8.46
N PRO A 409 12.93 29.34 8.80
CA PRO A 409 11.61 29.36 9.44
C PRO A 409 10.46 28.94 8.52
N VAL A 410 10.69 28.82 7.22
CA VAL A 410 9.67 28.41 6.23
C VAL A 410 9.45 26.90 6.30
N ALA A 411 8.20 26.49 6.50
CA ALA A 411 7.80 25.09 6.42
C ALA A 411 7.01 24.85 5.12
N LEU A 412 7.45 23.90 4.30
CA LEU A 412 6.82 23.61 3.01
C LEU A 412 5.74 22.53 3.15
N PRO A 413 4.47 22.80 2.81
CA PRO A 413 3.45 21.77 2.76
C PRO A 413 3.84 20.65 1.81
N LEU A 414 3.57 19.41 2.20
CA LEU A 414 3.83 18.24 1.39
C LEU A 414 2.56 17.75 0.68
N ARG A 415 2.74 17.25 -0.54
CA ARG A 415 1.72 16.46 -1.25
C ARG A 415 2.31 15.14 -1.69
N PHE A 416 1.53 14.08 -1.52
CA PHE A 416 1.88 12.73 -1.92
C PHE A 416 0.80 12.12 -2.81
N THR A 417 1.12 11.02 -3.48
CA THR A 417 0.16 10.24 -4.27
C THR A 417 -0.70 9.32 -3.41
N THR A 418 -0.22 8.97 -2.21
CA THR A 418 -0.91 8.10 -1.24
C THR A 418 -0.74 8.63 0.18
N ASP A 419 -1.70 8.33 1.05
CA ASP A 419 -1.67 8.75 2.46
C ASP A 419 -0.55 8.06 3.27
N ASP A 420 -0.02 6.94 2.76
CA ASP A 420 1.03 6.14 3.41
C ASP A 420 2.45 6.65 3.11
N ALA A 421 2.64 7.33 1.97
CA ALA A 421 3.93 7.84 1.53
C ALA A 421 4.67 8.69 2.59
N PRO A 422 4.04 9.62 3.34
CA PRO A 422 4.74 10.36 4.39
C PRO A 422 5.25 9.44 5.50
N TRP A 423 4.46 8.43 5.90
CA TRP A 423 4.87 7.45 6.91
C TRP A 423 6.02 6.57 6.41
N GLN A 424 6.01 6.20 5.13
CA GLN A 424 7.09 5.43 4.51
C GLN A 424 8.39 6.25 4.48
N LEU A 425 8.31 7.54 4.15
CA LEU A 425 9.46 8.45 4.17
C LEU A 425 9.99 8.66 5.59
N LEU A 426 9.10 8.77 6.58
CA LEU A 426 9.45 8.86 7.99
C LEU A 426 10.12 7.56 8.50
N ALA A 427 9.60 6.39 8.12
CA ALA A 427 10.18 5.09 8.45
C ALA A 427 11.59 4.92 7.85
N ARG A 428 11.78 5.31 6.59
CA ARG A 428 13.08 5.25 5.90
C ARG A 428 14.12 6.18 6.55
N SER A 429 13.73 7.42 6.86
CA SER A 429 14.63 8.38 7.53
C SER A 429 14.89 8.07 9.00
N GLY A 430 13.93 7.46 9.70
CA GLY A 430 13.99 7.35 11.15
C GLY A 430 14.03 8.72 11.83
N GLY A 431 13.42 9.75 11.23
CA GLY A 431 13.41 11.13 11.75
C GLY A 431 14.71 11.91 11.50
N GLN A 432 15.72 11.29 10.88
CA GLN A 432 16.97 11.96 10.50
C GLN A 432 16.75 12.95 9.33
N PRO A 433 17.53 14.05 9.26
CA PRO A 433 17.49 14.95 8.11
C PRO A 433 17.80 14.25 6.78
N LEU A 434 17.05 14.63 5.75
CA LEU A 434 17.16 14.11 4.38
C LEU A 434 17.51 15.22 3.40
N THR A 435 18.10 14.83 2.27
CA THR A 435 18.04 15.61 1.05
C THR A 435 16.95 15.03 0.15
N LEU A 436 16.13 15.90 -0.43
CA LEU A 436 14.95 15.54 -1.23
C LEU A 436 15.02 16.23 -2.59
N PHE A 437 14.71 15.52 -3.67
CA PHE A 437 14.39 16.15 -4.95
C PHE A 437 12.89 16.01 -5.23
N GLY A 438 12.27 17.05 -5.77
CA GLY A 438 10.83 17.08 -5.98
C GLY A 438 10.30 18.25 -6.80
N GLU A 439 8.97 18.35 -6.85
CA GLU A 439 8.23 19.34 -7.63
C GLU A 439 7.41 20.27 -6.74
N TRP A 440 7.62 21.58 -6.86
CA TRP A 440 6.82 22.63 -6.24
C TRP A 440 5.75 23.16 -7.21
N ASP A 441 4.48 23.15 -6.80
CA ASP A 441 3.35 23.63 -7.63
C ASP A 441 2.85 25.05 -7.27
N GLY A 442 3.61 25.75 -6.42
CA GLY A 442 3.20 27.03 -5.84
C GLY A 442 2.48 26.90 -4.49
N ARG A 443 2.15 25.69 -4.04
CA ARG A 443 1.43 25.45 -2.78
C ARG A 443 2.02 24.32 -1.94
N ALA A 444 2.39 23.21 -2.58
CA ALA A 444 2.92 22.04 -1.90
C ALA A 444 4.05 21.39 -2.69
N PHE A 445 5.05 20.90 -1.96
CA PHE A 445 6.17 20.17 -2.49
C PHE A 445 5.83 18.69 -2.62
N ARG A 446 6.09 18.09 -3.79
CA ARG A 446 5.98 16.66 -4.03
C ARG A 446 7.38 16.04 -4.05
N PRO A 447 7.78 15.26 -3.04
CA PRO A 447 9.02 14.50 -3.08
C PRO A 447 8.97 13.43 -4.17
N LEU A 448 10.02 13.31 -4.98
CA LEU A 448 10.19 12.28 -6.00
C LEU A 448 11.35 11.33 -5.67
N SER A 449 12.38 11.82 -4.97
CA SER A 449 13.48 11.00 -4.46
C SER A 449 14.02 11.58 -3.15
N SER A 450 14.69 10.73 -2.38
CA SER A 450 15.25 11.07 -1.07
C SER A 450 16.53 10.31 -0.80
N TRP A 451 17.51 10.96 -0.18
CA TRP A 451 18.75 10.34 0.29
C TRP A 451 19.21 10.96 1.61
N PRO A 452 20.11 10.30 2.38
CA PRO A 452 20.61 10.86 3.63
C PRO A 452 21.25 12.23 3.43
N GLY A 453 20.93 13.20 4.30
CA GLY A 453 21.58 14.50 4.30
C GLY A 453 23.04 14.36 4.74
N GLN A 454 24.00 14.71 3.90
CA GLN A 454 25.40 14.77 4.33
C GLN A 454 25.57 15.94 5.31
N ALA A 455 26.20 15.68 6.47
CA ALA A 455 26.67 16.74 7.35
C ALA A 455 27.56 17.69 6.53
N ALA A 456 27.25 18.98 6.58
CA ALA A 456 27.94 20.00 5.79
C ALA A 456 29.46 19.87 5.98
N ARG A 457 30.19 19.51 4.92
CA ARG A 457 31.61 19.82 4.87
C ARG A 457 31.69 21.34 4.67
N GLU A 458 32.31 22.01 5.63
CA GLU A 458 32.76 23.39 5.45
C GLU A 458 33.61 23.47 4.18
N GLU A 459 33.34 24.50 3.37
CA GLU A 459 34.03 24.90 2.14
C GLU A 459 33.85 24.04 0.88
N ALA A 460 32.83 24.41 0.09
CA ALA A 460 32.94 24.45 -1.37
C ALA A 460 32.08 25.60 -1.92
N ALA A 461 32.62 26.33 -2.91
CA ALA A 461 32.14 27.60 -3.42
C ALA A 461 30.63 27.66 -3.75
N ALA A 462 30.04 28.83 -3.51
CA ALA A 462 28.64 29.13 -3.80
C ALA A 462 28.24 28.70 -5.23
N PRO A 463 27.16 27.92 -5.40
CA PRO A 463 26.61 27.61 -6.72
C PRO A 463 26.08 28.89 -7.37
N GLN A 464 26.45 29.13 -8.63
CA GLN A 464 25.88 30.22 -9.42
C GLN A 464 24.39 29.92 -9.72
N PRO A 465 23.51 30.95 -9.71
CA PRO A 465 22.10 30.77 -10.00
C PRO A 465 21.88 30.18 -11.40
N ALA A 466 20.88 29.30 -11.53
CA ALA A 466 20.53 28.49 -12.72
C ALA A 466 20.06 29.29 -13.96
N LEU A 467 20.42 30.57 -14.07
CA LEU A 467 19.99 31.48 -15.13
C LEU A 467 21.17 32.28 -15.71
N ALA A 468 22.17 31.59 -16.26
CA ALA A 468 23.11 32.19 -17.20
C ALA A 468 22.72 31.82 -18.63
N SER A 469 22.10 32.77 -19.32
CA SER A 469 21.84 32.71 -20.76
C SER A 469 23.17 32.63 -21.51
N ALA A 470 23.33 31.63 -22.38
CA ALA A 470 24.37 31.66 -23.40
C ALA A 470 23.97 32.69 -24.47
N GLU A 471 24.55 33.90 -24.41
CA GLU A 471 24.48 34.85 -25.53
C GLU A 471 25.50 34.47 -26.59
N ALA A 472 25.01 34.29 -27.82
CA ALA A 472 25.82 34.17 -29.02
C ALA A 472 26.46 35.52 -29.35
N SER A 473 27.77 35.51 -29.51
CA SER A 473 28.60 36.61 -29.98
C SER A 473 28.33 36.99 -31.44
N SER A 474 27.93 38.23 -31.71
CA SER A 474 28.56 39.19 -32.67
C SER A 474 27.66 40.41 -32.98
N PRO A 475 28.26 41.56 -33.38
CA PRO A 475 27.76 42.88 -33.01
C PRO A 475 26.85 43.50 -34.08
N VAL A 476 25.81 44.21 -33.65
CA VAL A 476 25.19 45.26 -34.46
C VAL A 476 24.98 46.48 -33.59
N SER A 477 25.71 47.53 -33.96
CA SER A 477 25.65 48.87 -33.40
C SER A 477 24.21 49.38 -33.32
N SER A 478 23.77 49.78 -32.13
CA SER A 478 22.73 50.80 -32.00
C SER A 478 23.11 51.77 -30.90
N THR A 479 22.92 53.03 -31.24
CA THR A 479 23.45 54.23 -30.61
C THR A 479 22.85 54.49 -29.24
N ALA A 480 23.78 54.69 -28.29
CA ALA A 480 23.72 55.49 -27.08
C ALA A 480 22.39 56.19 -26.73
N SER A 481 21.87 55.83 -25.56
CA SER A 481 21.40 56.83 -24.59
C SER A 481 21.97 56.46 -23.21
N ALA A 482 22.53 57.48 -22.57
CA ALA A 482 23.53 57.43 -21.51
C ALA A 482 23.01 56.94 -20.14
N PRO A 483 23.91 56.55 -19.22
CA PRO A 483 23.57 55.88 -17.96
C PRO A 483 23.20 56.89 -16.87
N VAL A 484 22.25 56.53 -16.00
CA VAL A 484 22.12 57.20 -14.71
C VAL A 484 22.96 56.43 -13.70
N ALA A 485 23.96 57.12 -13.18
CA ALA A 485 24.94 56.66 -12.22
C ALA A 485 24.33 56.41 -10.82
N GLY A 486 25.11 55.72 -10.00
CA GLY A 486 24.69 55.12 -8.73
C GLY A 486 24.07 56.07 -7.72
N ALA A 487 23.14 55.51 -6.95
CA ALA A 487 22.71 56.03 -5.67
C ALA A 487 22.96 54.95 -4.62
N THR A 488 23.83 55.28 -3.69
CA THR A 488 24.01 54.63 -2.39
C THR A 488 22.69 54.48 -1.65
N ALA A 489 22.63 53.48 -0.76
CA ALA A 489 21.56 53.27 0.19
C ALA A 489 21.15 54.59 0.88
N GLY A 490 20.05 55.16 0.41
CA GLY A 490 19.33 56.28 1.01
C GLY A 490 17.90 55.83 1.20
N SER A 491 17.44 55.86 2.45
CA SER A 491 16.05 55.71 2.88
C SER A 491 15.06 56.30 1.87
N ALA A 492 14.32 55.43 1.18
CA ALA A 492 13.23 55.84 0.30
C ALA A 492 12.13 56.54 1.10
N PRO A 493 11.47 57.58 0.55
CA PRO A 493 10.39 58.26 1.25
C PRO A 493 9.20 57.30 1.39
N GLU A 494 8.82 57.06 2.64
CA GLU A 494 7.87 56.04 3.10
C GLU A 494 6.39 56.38 2.79
N ASN A 495 6.09 57.20 1.78
CA ASN A 495 4.74 57.78 1.65
C ASN A 495 4.22 58.02 0.22
N THR A 496 4.50 57.11 -0.70
CA THR A 496 3.63 56.93 -1.87
C THR A 496 2.54 55.92 -1.47
N PRO A 497 1.24 56.25 -1.48
CA PRO A 497 0.21 55.29 -1.13
C PRO A 497 0.31 54.10 -2.10
N ARG A 498 0.68 52.92 -1.58
CA ARG A 498 0.56 51.66 -2.34
C ARG A 498 -0.91 51.56 -2.73
N GLN A 499 -1.21 51.67 -4.03
CA GLN A 499 -2.59 51.47 -4.50
C GLN A 499 -3.05 50.07 -4.06
N ALA A 500 -4.16 50.02 -3.33
CA ALA A 500 -4.65 48.79 -2.72
C ALA A 500 -5.26 47.88 -3.80
N PHE A 501 -4.79 46.64 -3.87
CA PHE A 501 -5.42 45.59 -4.67
C PHE A 501 -6.75 45.15 -4.04
N PRO A 502 -7.76 44.71 -4.84
CA PRO A 502 -8.98 44.15 -4.28
C PRO A 502 -8.68 42.87 -3.48
N PRO A 503 -9.27 42.66 -2.29
CA PRO A 503 -9.07 41.43 -1.54
C PRO A 503 -9.58 40.21 -2.34
N PHE A 504 -8.83 39.10 -2.38
CA PHE A 504 -9.27 37.89 -3.08
C PHE A 504 -10.60 37.35 -2.53
N ALA A 505 -10.87 37.53 -1.23
CA ALA A 505 -12.15 37.19 -0.61
C ALA A 505 -13.35 37.97 -1.20
N GLN A 506 -13.14 39.21 -1.63
CA GLN A 506 -14.14 40.01 -2.34
C GLN A 506 -14.43 39.39 -3.70
N LEU A 507 -13.39 39.07 -4.48
CA LEU A 507 -13.54 38.44 -5.79
C LEU A 507 -14.24 37.08 -5.68
N LEU A 508 -13.89 36.28 -4.67
CA LEU A 508 -14.53 35.00 -4.42
C LEU A 508 -16.02 35.14 -4.11
N ARG A 509 -16.40 36.11 -3.27
CA ARG A 509 -17.81 36.40 -2.97
C ARG A 509 -18.57 36.79 -4.24
N ILE A 510 -18.02 37.69 -5.05
CA ILE A 510 -18.61 38.10 -6.33
C ILE A 510 -18.75 36.89 -7.26
N ALA A 511 -17.71 36.07 -7.39
CA ALA A 511 -17.72 34.89 -8.25
C ALA A 511 -18.71 33.82 -7.78
N LEU A 512 -18.88 33.61 -6.48
CA LEU A 512 -19.84 32.64 -5.94
C LEU A 512 -21.29 33.03 -6.25
N LEU A 513 -21.64 34.31 -6.06
CA LEU A 513 -22.97 34.85 -6.36
C LEU A 513 -23.21 35.05 -7.87
N GLY A 514 -22.13 35.29 -8.62
CA GLY A 514 -22.16 35.71 -10.01
C GLY A 514 -22.17 37.24 -10.15
N THR A 515 -21.44 37.77 -11.13
CA THR A 515 -21.34 39.23 -11.38
C THR A 515 -22.70 39.87 -11.65
N ARG A 516 -23.66 39.12 -12.24
CA ARG A 516 -25.03 39.60 -12.48
C ARG A 516 -25.79 39.84 -11.17
N GLN A 517 -25.55 39.04 -10.14
CA GLN A 517 -26.34 39.06 -8.90
C GLN A 517 -25.67 39.81 -7.75
N SER A 518 -24.33 39.90 -7.72
CA SER A 518 -23.64 40.49 -6.57
C SER A 518 -23.92 41.99 -6.40
N GLY A 519 -24.10 42.73 -7.51
CA GLY A 519 -24.22 44.19 -7.52
C GLY A 519 -22.95 44.95 -7.11
N GLU A 520 -21.87 44.23 -6.77
CA GLU A 520 -20.60 44.77 -6.30
C GLU A 520 -19.64 44.99 -7.47
N ALA A 521 -19.05 46.18 -7.57
CA ALA A 521 -18.10 46.50 -8.63
C ALA A 521 -16.75 45.80 -8.40
N VAL A 522 -16.21 45.18 -9.45
CA VAL A 522 -14.85 44.63 -9.43
C VAL A 522 -13.87 45.76 -9.73
N LEU A 523 -13.03 46.11 -8.76
CA LEU A 523 -12.07 47.21 -8.92
C LEU A 523 -11.01 46.87 -9.98
N PRO A 524 -10.58 47.87 -10.78
CA PRO A 524 -9.42 47.73 -11.66
C PRO A 524 -8.14 47.46 -10.86
N LEU A 525 -7.24 46.66 -11.43
CA LEU A 525 -5.97 46.33 -10.78
C LEU A 525 -4.94 47.44 -11.06
N PRO A 526 -4.27 47.95 -10.03
CA PRO A 526 -3.14 48.87 -10.19
C PRO A 526 -2.06 48.31 -11.12
N GLY A 527 -1.63 49.08 -12.12
CA GLY A 527 -0.48 48.75 -12.97
C GLY A 527 -0.72 47.74 -14.09
N LEU A 528 -1.95 47.24 -14.27
CA LEU A 528 -2.33 46.43 -15.44
C LEU A 528 -2.87 47.32 -16.55
N ALA A 529 -2.19 47.31 -17.71
CA ALA A 529 -2.57 48.10 -18.88
C ALA A 529 -3.82 47.55 -19.62
N ALA A 530 -4.33 46.39 -19.23
CA ALA A 530 -5.49 45.77 -19.87
C ALA A 530 -6.79 46.44 -19.44
N SER A 531 -7.53 47.03 -20.38
CA SER A 531 -8.93 47.45 -20.16
C SER A 531 -9.85 46.24 -20.22
N ALA A 532 -10.65 46.02 -19.17
CA ALA A 532 -11.75 45.08 -19.23
C ALA A 532 -12.99 45.75 -19.83
N ASP A 533 -13.64 45.08 -20.76
CA ASP A 533 -14.86 45.57 -21.43
C ASP A 533 -16.13 45.18 -20.66
N SER A 534 -16.00 44.31 -19.64
CA SER A 534 -17.11 43.83 -18.81
C SER A 534 -16.68 43.48 -17.38
N PRO A 535 -17.62 43.47 -16.41
CA PRO A 535 -17.35 43.01 -15.04
C PRO A 535 -16.82 41.57 -14.97
N GLU A 536 -17.29 40.69 -15.85
CA GLU A 536 -16.87 39.29 -15.93
C GLU A 536 -15.39 39.17 -16.33
N GLN A 537 -14.97 39.93 -17.35
CA GLN A 537 -13.57 39.99 -17.76
C GLN A 537 -12.69 40.59 -16.65
N GLN A 538 -13.16 41.67 -16.01
CA GLN A 538 -12.44 42.30 -14.90
C GLN A 538 -12.25 41.33 -13.73
N LEU A 539 -13.27 40.52 -13.42
CA LEU A 539 -13.21 39.49 -12.39
C LEU A 539 -12.18 38.41 -12.71
N LEU A 540 -12.18 37.85 -13.93
CA LEU A 540 -11.23 36.81 -14.33
C LEU A 540 -9.79 37.34 -14.41
N LEU A 541 -9.60 38.57 -14.90
CA LEU A 541 -8.30 39.24 -14.89
C LEU A 541 -7.78 39.40 -13.46
N ALA A 542 -8.60 39.94 -12.55
CA ALA A 542 -8.23 40.12 -11.15
C ALA A 542 -7.98 38.82 -10.42
N ALA A 543 -8.82 37.80 -10.65
CA ALA A 543 -8.64 36.48 -10.08
C ALA A 543 -7.32 35.84 -10.53
N GLY A 544 -7.02 35.88 -11.84
CA GLY A 544 -5.79 35.31 -12.40
C GLY A 544 -4.54 36.02 -11.91
N THR A 545 -4.52 37.36 -11.95
CA THR A 545 -3.40 38.17 -11.45
C THR A 545 -3.15 37.92 -9.97
N LEU A 546 -4.18 38.00 -9.13
CA LEU A 546 -4.01 37.80 -7.69
C LEU A 546 -3.63 36.35 -7.36
N ALA A 547 -4.13 35.37 -8.11
CA ALA A 547 -3.72 33.98 -7.93
C ALA A 547 -2.22 33.78 -8.25
N LEU A 548 -1.72 34.39 -9.33
CA LEU A 548 -0.29 34.38 -9.67
C LEU A 548 0.55 35.12 -8.62
N MET A 549 0.11 36.30 -8.17
CA MET A 549 0.79 37.04 -7.10
C MET A 549 0.81 36.27 -5.78
N GLN A 550 -0.27 35.55 -5.44
CA GLN A 550 -0.33 34.68 -4.26
C GLN A 550 0.61 33.47 -4.39
N LYS A 551 0.76 32.90 -5.59
CA LYS A 551 1.71 31.82 -5.85
C LYS A 551 3.16 32.31 -5.75
N ALA A 552 3.48 33.44 -6.38
CA ALA A 552 4.82 34.01 -6.38
C ALA A 552 5.22 34.59 -5.00
N GLY A 553 4.29 35.25 -4.31
CA GLY A 553 4.47 35.79 -2.97
C GLY A 553 4.04 34.83 -1.86
N SER A 554 4.00 33.52 -2.13
CA SER A 554 3.56 32.53 -1.17
C SER A 554 4.46 32.59 0.08
N GLN A 555 3.84 32.75 1.23
CA GLN A 555 4.49 32.65 2.53
C GLN A 555 3.87 31.44 3.25
N PRO A 556 4.43 30.24 3.05
CA PRO A 556 3.97 29.06 3.74
C PRO A 556 3.94 29.29 5.26
N PRO A 557 2.96 28.71 5.97
CA PRO A 557 2.86 28.88 7.41
C PRO A 557 4.12 28.35 8.10
N LYS A 558 4.44 28.93 9.25
CA LYS A 558 5.47 28.36 10.14
C LYS A 558 4.98 27.02 10.68
N ALA A 559 5.89 26.06 10.81
CA ALA A 559 5.58 24.83 11.54
C ALA A 559 5.23 25.16 12.99
N THR A 560 4.09 24.64 13.46
CA THR A 560 3.64 24.76 14.85
C THR A 560 4.11 23.61 15.71
N LYS A 561 4.29 22.43 15.10
CA LYS A 561 4.88 21.25 15.73
C LYS A 561 6.30 21.03 15.20
N GLU A 562 7.22 20.77 16.11
CA GLU A 562 8.57 20.32 15.79
C GLU A 562 8.58 18.94 15.13
N PRO A 563 9.60 18.62 14.31
CA PRO A 563 9.79 17.28 13.79
C PRO A 563 10.04 16.29 14.94
N PRO A 564 9.67 15.01 14.80
CA PRO A 564 9.94 14.02 15.82
C PRO A 564 11.46 13.85 16.00
N GLN A 565 11.89 13.64 17.24
CA GLN A 565 13.28 13.29 17.52
C GLN A 565 13.68 12.03 16.76
N PRO A 566 14.92 11.92 16.25
CA PRO A 566 15.34 10.74 15.51
C PRO A 566 15.19 9.45 16.31
N ALA A 567 14.83 8.36 15.61
CA ALA A 567 14.69 7.05 16.18
C ALA A 567 16.02 6.55 16.79
N PRO A 568 16.00 5.86 17.94
CA PRO A 568 17.18 5.19 18.46
C PRO A 568 17.74 4.16 17.47
N ALA A 569 19.03 3.85 17.60
CA ALA A 569 19.66 2.82 16.80
C ALA A 569 19.13 1.42 17.18
N ASP A 570 18.83 0.61 16.17
CA ASP A 570 18.44 -0.78 16.36
C ASP A 570 19.64 -1.64 16.79
N ALA A 571 19.44 -2.54 17.75
CA ALA A 571 20.44 -3.53 18.14
C ALA A 571 20.46 -4.77 17.23
N GLY A 572 19.34 -5.06 16.54
CA GLY A 572 19.18 -6.21 15.65
C GLY A 572 19.49 -5.90 14.19
N GLN A 573 19.62 -6.95 13.37
CA GLN A 573 19.86 -6.79 11.93
C GLN A 573 18.55 -6.92 11.14
N PRO A 574 18.19 -5.95 10.27
CA PRO A 574 17.04 -6.09 9.40
C PRO A 574 17.13 -7.31 8.47
N LEU A 575 15.99 -7.79 7.99
CA LEU A 575 15.94 -8.78 6.92
C LEU A 575 16.70 -8.29 5.68
N GLY A 576 17.44 -9.19 5.04
CA GLY A 576 18.10 -8.93 3.76
C GLY A 576 17.08 -8.86 2.61
N PRO A 577 17.54 -8.65 1.37
CA PRO A 577 16.67 -8.53 0.19
C PRO A 577 15.69 -9.69 -0.03
N LEU A 578 16.13 -10.95 0.08
CA LEU A 578 15.25 -12.13 0.00
C LEU A 578 14.22 -12.10 1.13
N GLY A 579 14.66 -11.81 2.36
CA GLY A 579 13.76 -11.71 3.52
C GLY A 579 12.75 -10.58 3.39
N ALA A 580 13.13 -9.43 2.86
CA ALA A 580 12.23 -8.31 2.61
C ALA A 580 11.13 -8.68 1.61
N ASP A 581 11.48 -9.35 0.50
CA ASP A 581 10.50 -9.80 -0.50
C ASP A 581 9.58 -10.90 0.04
N ALA A 582 10.14 -11.86 0.78
CA ALA A 582 9.37 -12.92 1.42
C ALA A 582 8.43 -12.37 2.50
N PHE A 583 8.89 -11.43 3.32
CA PHE A 583 8.06 -10.75 4.31
C PHE A 583 6.94 -9.93 3.66
N ARG A 584 7.23 -9.18 2.59
CA ARG A 584 6.20 -8.48 1.81
C ARG A 584 5.16 -9.44 1.26
N THR A 585 5.61 -10.57 0.69
CA THR A 585 4.74 -11.63 0.16
C THR A 585 3.87 -12.25 1.25
N LEU A 586 4.43 -12.48 2.46
CA LEU A 586 3.67 -12.94 3.62
C LEU A 586 2.56 -11.96 4.02
N LEU A 587 2.81 -10.65 3.94
CA LEU A 587 1.82 -9.64 4.31
C LEU A 587 0.69 -9.52 3.28
N THR A 588 0.99 -9.65 1.98
CA THR A 588 0.04 -9.37 0.89
C THR A 588 -0.67 -10.60 0.33
N ASN A 589 -0.06 -11.79 0.40
CA ASN A 589 -0.64 -13.00 -0.18
C ASN A 589 -1.28 -13.89 0.90
N SER A 590 -2.60 -14.06 0.83
CA SER A 590 -3.37 -14.88 1.77
C SER A 590 -3.03 -16.36 1.72
N GLN A 591 -2.48 -16.88 0.60
CA GLN A 591 -2.05 -18.28 0.47
C GLN A 591 -0.99 -18.66 1.52
N TYR A 592 -0.17 -17.70 1.95
CA TYR A 592 0.94 -17.95 2.86
C TYR A 592 0.65 -17.58 4.32
N THR A 593 -0.61 -17.32 4.67
CA THR A 593 -1.02 -16.94 6.03
C THR A 593 -0.58 -17.97 7.08
N ALA A 594 -0.59 -19.27 6.73
CA ALA A 594 -0.19 -20.36 7.62
C ALA A 594 1.29 -20.32 8.06
N PHE A 595 2.16 -19.60 7.33
CA PHE A 595 3.58 -19.47 7.64
C PHE A 595 3.92 -18.26 8.52
N ARG A 596 2.97 -17.33 8.73
CA ARG A 596 3.23 -16.03 9.39
C ARG A 596 3.76 -16.21 10.82
N THR A 597 2.99 -16.90 11.66
CA THR A 597 3.30 -17.03 13.10
C THR A 597 4.64 -17.72 13.35
N ASP A 598 4.89 -18.84 12.66
CA ASP A 598 6.15 -19.59 12.76
C ASP A 598 7.34 -18.77 12.27
N TYR A 599 7.20 -18.10 11.12
CA TYR A 599 8.26 -17.27 10.57
C TYR A 599 8.59 -16.06 11.47
N TRP A 600 7.58 -15.38 12.02
CA TRP A 600 7.80 -14.28 12.96
C TRP A 600 8.51 -14.73 14.24
N GLN A 601 8.16 -15.90 14.77
CA GLN A 601 8.87 -16.50 15.90
C GLN A 601 10.33 -16.81 15.56
N GLN A 602 10.58 -17.37 14.37
CA GLN A 602 11.95 -17.63 13.91
C GLN A 602 12.73 -16.34 13.68
N MET A 603 12.12 -15.28 13.14
CA MET A 603 12.74 -13.96 13.06
C MET A 603 13.20 -13.47 14.44
N ALA A 604 12.35 -13.60 15.46
CA ALA A 604 12.69 -13.20 16.82
C ALA A 604 13.86 -14.02 17.38
N GLN A 605 13.84 -15.35 17.19
CA GLN A 605 14.92 -16.26 17.61
C GLN A 605 16.27 -15.92 16.94
N HIS A 606 16.23 -15.55 15.66
CA HIS A 606 17.40 -15.14 14.88
C HIS A 606 17.73 -13.64 15.00
N GLN A 607 17.05 -12.89 15.88
CA GLN A 607 17.24 -11.45 16.10
C GLN A 607 17.15 -10.62 14.80
N ARG A 608 16.23 -11.01 13.90
CA ARG A 608 15.97 -10.35 12.63
C ARG A 608 14.84 -9.34 12.76
N LEU A 609 15.07 -8.13 12.23
CA LEU A 609 14.11 -7.04 12.28
C LEU A 609 13.40 -6.85 10.94
N VAL A 610 12.20 -6.28 10.99
CA VAL A 610 11.47 -5.82 9.80
C VAL A 610 12.26 -4.65 9.18
N PRO A 611 12.59 -4.71 7.88
CA PRO A 611 13.29 -3.62 7.21
C PRO A 611 12.53 -2.29 7.28
N PRO A 612 13.22 -1.14 7.40
CA PRO A 612 12.56 0.17 7.47
C PRO A 612 11.52 0.43 6.37
N ALA A 613 11.80 -0.03 5.15
CA ALA A 613 10.89 0.09 4.00
C ALA A 613 9.58 -0.70 4.13
N LEU A 614 9.50 -1.67 5.05
CA LEU A 614 8.34 -2.54 5.28
C LEU A 614 7.66 -2.29 6.63
N LEU A 615 8.19 -1.39 7.48
CA LEU A 615 7.61 -1.09 8.79
C LEU A 615 6.15 -0.60 8.68
N VAL A 616 5.87 0.30 7.74
CA VAL A 616 4.48 0.80 7.53
C VAL A 616 3.56 -0.33 7.10
N ALA A 617 3.98 -1.18 6.15
CA ALA A 617 3.19 -2.31 5.69
C ALA A 617 2.93 -3.33 6.82
N ALA A 618 3.93 -3.56 7.69
CA ALA A 618 3.78 -4.41 8.87
C ALA A 618 2.78 -3.82 9.88
N LEU A 619 2.93 -2.54 10.21
CA LEU A 619 2.06 -1.84 11.15
C LEU A 619 0.63 -1.69 10.64
N GLN A 620 0.41 -1.62 9.33
CA GLN A 620 -0.92 -1.63 8.71
C GLN A 620 -1.56 -3.02 8.64
N ASN A 621 -0.77 -4.08 8.68
CA ASN A 621 -1.29 -5.44 8.62
C ASN A 621 -1.94 -5.86 9.95
N GLU A 622 -3.25 -6.13 9.92
CA GLU A 622 -4.00 -6.49 11.12
C GLU A 622 -3.47 -7.76 11.80
N SER A 623 -3.14 -8.80 11.02
CA SER A 623 -2.61 -10.04 11.60
C SER A 623 -1.27 -9.83 12.31
N PHE A 624 -0.42 -8.93 11.80
CA PHE A 624 0.84 -8.59 12.45
C PHE A 624 0.60 -7.88 13.80
N ARG A 625 -0.36 -6.94 13.85
CA ARG A 625 -0.76 -6.23 15.08
C ARG A 625 -1.42 -7.11 16.14
N GLN A 626 -2.14 -8.17 15.74
CA GLN A 626 -2.82 -9.05 16.69
C GLN A 626 -1.85 -9.93 17.51
N HIS A 627 -0.63 -10.17 17.05
CA HIS A 627 0.37 -11.03 17.70
C HIS A 627 1.38 -10.23 18.58
N SER A 628 0.97 -9.06 19.07
CA SER A 628 1.87 -7.97 19.49
C SER A 628 2.42 -7.95 20.92
N PRO A 629 2.50 -9.06 21.68
CA PRO A 629 3.68 -9.16 22.55
C PRO A 629 4.86 -9.67 21.73
N GLY A 630 4.67 -10.75 20.96
CA GLY A 630 5.75 -11.45 20.25
C GLY A 630 6.34 -10.67 19.07
N ASN A 631 5.50 -9.92 18.35
CA ASN A 631 5.95 -9.21 17.14
C ASN A 631 6.58 -7.83 17.40
N LEU A 632 6.42 -7.26 18.61
CA LEU A 632 7.00 -5.95 18.95
C LEU A 632 8.51 -5.93 18.82
N ALA A 633 9.17 -7.03 19.21
CA ALA A 633 10.63 -7.16 19.08
C ALA A 633 11.09 -7.12 17.62
N LEU A 634 10.26 -7.57 16.68
CA LEU A 634 10.58 -7.60 15.25
C LEU A 634 10.58 -6.20 14.63
N LEU A 635 9.84 -5.26 15.22
CA LEU A 635 9.79 -3.87 14.75
C LEU A 635 11.07 -3.08 15.03
N GLY A 636 11.87 -3.52 16.02
CA GLY A 636 13.00 -2.78 16.52
C GLY A 636 12.61 -1.43 17.17
N GLU A 637 13.62 -0.66 17.57
CA GLU A 637 13.46 0.68 18.11
C GLU A 637 12.85 1.63 17.08
N ARG A 638 13.23 1.48 15.81
CA ARG A 638 12.67 2.32 14.73
C ARG A 638 11.18 2.09 14.52
N GLY A 639 10.72 0.84 14.51
CA GLY A 639 9.31 0.54 14.33
C GLY A 639 8.46 0.91 15.56
N ARG A 640 9.01 0.77 16.77
CA ARG A 640 8.39 1.26 18.01
C ARG A 640 8.24 2.78 18.00
N TRP A 641 9.32 3.49 17.70
CA TRP A 641 9.33 4.94 17.52
C TRP A 641 8.28 5.38 16.49
N LEU A 642 8.21 4.70 15.35
CA LEU A 642 7.23 5.00 14.30
C LEU A 642 5.79 4.78 14.77
N ALA A 643 5.53 3.68 15.49
CA ALA A 643 4.21 3.38 16.06
C ALA A 643 3.76 4.44 17.07
N GLN A 644 4.67 5.05 17.84
CA GLN A 644 4.35 6.14 18.77
C GLN A 644 3.85 7.40 18.05
N GLN A 645 4.31 7.65 16.82
CA GLN A 645 3.92 8.84 16.05
C GLN A 645 2.52 8.76 15.45
N ASN A 646 1.96 7.54 15.27
CA ASN A 646 0.64 7.34 14.67
C ASN A 646 -0.35 6.72 15.69
N PRO A 647 -1.41 7.44 16.09
CA PRO A 647 -2.43 6.94 17.02
C PRO A 647 -3.04 5.59 16.63
N ASP A 648 -3.19 5.31 15.33
CA ASP A 648 -3.79 4.07 14.83
C ASP A 648 -2.91 2.83 15.12
N TRP A 649 -1.63 3.04 15.44
CA TRP A 649 -0.67 1.97 15.73
C TRP A 649 -0.38 1.82 17.23
N HIS A 650 -0.94 2.67 18.09
CA HIS A 650 -0.69 2.63 19.55
C HIS A 650 -1.09 1.31 20.19
N ALA A 651 -2.10 0.61 19.66
CA ALA A 651 -2.51 -0.70 20.17
C ALA A 651 -1.38 -1.75 20.13
N VAL A 652 -0.42 -1.60 19.21
CA VAL A 652 0.75 -2.48 19.09
C VAL A 652 1.69 -2.30 20.30
N LEU A 653 1.75 -1.09 20.88
CA LEU A 653 2.60 -0.73 22.01
C LEU A 653 2.00 -1.08 23.39
N ALA A 654 0.73 -1.46 23.44
CA ALA A 654 0.00 -1.72 24.69
C ALA A 654 0.59 -2.80 25.63
N PRO A 655 1.22 -3.89 25.16
CA PRO A 655 1.71 -4.94 26.06
C PRO A 655 3.03 -4.61 26.78
N GLU A 656 3.65 -3.46 26.55
CA GLU A 656 4.84 -3.00 27.30
C GLU A 656 4.51 -2.10 28.51
N GLN A 657 3.25 -1.73 28.73
CA GLN A 657 2.86 -0.98 29.94
C GLN A 657 2.72 -1.97 31.10
N SER A 658 3.59 -1.86 32.11
CA SER A 658 3.55 -2.72 33.30
C SER A 658 2.21 -2.56 34.03
N ALA A 659 1.66 -3.66 34.55
CA ALA A 659 0.51 -3.64 35.46
C ALA A 659 0.74 -2.80 36.75
N ASP A 660 1.96 -2.36 37.00
CA ASP A 660 2.34 -1.49 38.12
C ASP A 660 2.01 0.00 37.88
N ASP A 661 1.66 0.39 36.64
CA ASP A 661 1.31 1.78 36.31
C ASP A 661 -0.20 2.02 36.51
N LEU A 662 -0.56 2.49 37.71
CA LEU A 662 -1.93 2.85 38.10
C LEU A 662 -2.59 3.87 37.15
N SER A 663 -1.80 4.70 36.45
CA SER A 663 -2.34 5.71 35.54
C SER A 663 -3.11 5.10 34.36
N VAL A 664 -2.76 3.88 33.95
CA VAL A 664 -3.44 3.09 32.91
C VAL A 664 -4.85 2.71 33.36
N TRP A 665 -5.06 2.42 34.64
CA TRP A 665 -6.39 2.14 35.19
C TRP A 665 -7.25 3.40 35.31
N GLU A 666 -6.64 4.51 35.78
CA GLU A 666 -7.36 5.76 36.05
C GLU A 666 -7.79 6.52 34.79
N THR A 667 -6.94 6.53 33.76
CA THR A 667 -7.14 7.36 32.55
C THR A 667 -7.21 6.56 31.25
N GLY A 668 -6.99 5.25 31.31
CA GLY A 668 -6.95 4.39 30.13
C GLY A 668 -8.31 4.10 29.51
N THR A 669 -8.28 3.80 28.21
CA THR A 669 -9.42 3.29 27.45
C THR A 669 -9.92 1.95 28.01
N LEU A 670 -11.15 1.55 27.68
CA LEU A 670 -11.70 0.24 28.09
C LEU A 670 -10.79 -0.94 27.66
N ALA A 671 -10.14 -0.86 26.50
CA ALA A 671 -9.22 -1.90 26.03
C ALA A 671 -7.98 -2.01 26.94
N GLN A 672 -7.40 -0.88 27.33
CA GLN A 672 -6.28 -0.82 28.26
C GLN A 672 -6.68 -1.34 29.65
N ARG A 673 -7.83 -0.92 30.17
CA ARG A 673 -8.34 -1.38 31.47
C ARG A 673 -8.63 -2.88 31.53
N LYS A 674 -9.14 -3.47 30.44
CA LYS A 674 -9.29 -4.94 30.32
C LYS A 674 -7.95 -5.66 30.37
N HIS A 675 -6.95 -5.14 29.66
CA HIS A 675 -5.61 -5.70 29.67
C HIS A 675 -4.97 -5.61 31.06
N PHE A 676 -5.10 -4.46 31.71
CA PHE A 676 -4.66 -4.22 33.08
C PHE A 676 -5.25 -5.24 34.06
N ILE A 677 -6.58 -5.41 34.08
CA ILE A 677 -7.24 -6.40 34.95
C ILE A 677 -6.77 -7.82 34.65
N ARG A 678 -6.59 -8.17 33.37
CA ARG A 678 -6.12 -9.50 32.98
C ARG A 678 -4.70 -9.79 33.48
N GLN A 679 -3.80 -8.82 33.39
CA GLN A 679 -2.43 -8.95 33.91
C GLN A 679 -2.41 -8.96 35.42
N LEU A 680 -3.06 -7.98 36.07
CA LEU A 680 -3.11 -7.87 37.53
C LEU A 680 -3.67 -9.15 38.16
N ARG A 681 -4.66 -9.78 37.54
CA ARG A 681 -5.22 -11.03 38.06
C ARG A 681 -4.25 -12.22 38.04
N GLN A 682 -3.20 -12.18 37.22
CA GLN A 682 -2.16 -13.22 37.21
C GLN A 682 -1.18 -13.05 38.38
N THR A 683 -1.03 -11.83 38.91
CA THR A 683 -0.08 -11.50 39.97
C THR A 683 -0.77 -11.30 41.33
N ASP A 684 -1.92 -10.62 41.36
CA ASP A 684 -2.75 -10.34 42.53
C ASP A 684 -4.26 -10.32 42.17
N ALA A 685 -4.91 -11.48 42.36
CA ALA A 685 -6.34 -11.63 42.08
C ALA A 685 -7.24 -10.85 43.06
N GLU A 686 -6.77 -10.62 44.30
CA GLU A 686 -7.53 -9.87 45.29
C GLU A 686 -7.61 -8.39 44.92
N GLN A 687 -6.47 -7.80 44.57
CA GLN A 687 -6.41 -6.41 44.13
C GLN A 687 -7.22 -6.18 42.86
N ALA A 688 -7.16 -7.09 41.88
CA ALA A 688 -8.01 -7.02 40.69
C ALA A 688 -9.51 -7.02 41.03
N ARG A 689 -9.96 -7.86 41.97
CA ARG A 689 -11.34 -7.85 42.47
C ARG A 689 -11.71 -6.53 43.13
N GLN A 690 -10.81 -5.95 43.93
CA GLN A 690 -11.06 -4.66 44.61
C GLN A 690 -11.22 -3.53 43.58
N PHE A 691 -10.36 -3.46 42.56
CA PHE A 691 -10.47 -2.51 41.46
C PHE A 691 -11.80 -2.64 40.71
N LEU A 692 -12.18 -3.87 40.34
CA LEU A 692 -13.47 -4.13 39.71
C LEU A 692 -14.63 -3.71 40.62
N GLY A 693 -14.60 -4.10 41.90
CA GLY A 693 -15.64 -3.76 42.87
C GLY A 693 -15.85 -2.25 43.01
N ALA A 694 -14.77 -1.47 43.00
CA ALA A 694 -14.82 -0.02 43.11
C ALA A 694 -15.32 0.67 41.83
N ALA A 695 -14.89 0.22 40.64
CA ALA A 695 -15.19 0.91 39.38
C ALA A 695 -16.54 0.51 38.77
N LEU A 696 -16.93 -0.76 38.83
CA LEU A 696 -18.11 -1.28 38.12
C LEU A 696 -19.42 -0.49 38.39
N PRO A 697 -19.72 0.02 39.60
CA PRO A 697 -20.94 0.80 39.84
C PRO A 697 -21.07 2.07 38.98
N ALA A 698 -19.95 2.67 38.56
CA ALA A 698 -19.91 3.88 37.74
C ALA A 698 -19.84 3.60 36.23
N GLU A 699 -19.56 2.35 35.83
CA GLU A 699 -19.40 1.97 34.44
C GLU A 699 -20.74 1.76 33.71
N PRO A 700 -20.83 2.08 32.41
CA PRO A 700 -21.98 1.67 31.60
C PRO A 700 -22.04 0.15 31.46
N ALA A 701 -23.23 -0.40 31.23
CA ALA A 701 -23.47 -1.85 31.24
C ALA A 701 -22.56 -2.66 30.30
N ALA A 702 -22.22 -2.13 29.12
CA ALA A 702 -21.30 -2.78 28.18
C ALA A 702 -19.87 -2.89 28.75
N ALA A 703 -19.39 -1.83 29.43
CA ALA A 703 -18.10 -1.84 30.09
C ALA A 703 -18.10 -2.76 31.33
N GLN A 704 -19.20 -2.80 32.10
CA GLN A 704 -19.36 -3.75 33.21
C GLN A 704 -19.22 -5.20 32.73
N ALA A 705 -19.96 -5.58 31.69
CA ALA A 705 -19.90 -6.92 31.12
C ALA A 705 -18.50 -7.25 30.59
N ALA A 706 -17.85 -6.31 29.91
CA ALA A 706 -16.50 -6.49 29.36
C ALA A 706 -15.44 -6.67 30.44
N LEU A 707 -15.49 -5.91 31.53
CA LEU A 707 -14.54 -5.99 32.66
C LEU A 707 -14.77 -7.24 33.51
N LEU A 708 -16.03 -7.55 33.85
CA LEU A 708 -16.38 -8.80 34.55
C LEU A 708 -15.99 -10.03 33.74
N GLY A 709 -16.09 -9.98 32.40
CA GLY A 709 -15.69 -11.06 31.51
C GLY A 709 -14.20 -11.43 31.58
N GLU A 710 -13.32 -10.51 31.99
CA GLU A 710 -11.90 -10.80 32.23
C GLU A 710 -11.69 -11.74 33.43
N LEU A 711 -12.74 -11.99 34.23
CA LEU A 711 -12.74 -13.01 35.26
C LEU A 711 -12.86 -14.45 34.71
N ALA A 712 -13.12 -14.67 33.41
CA ALA A 712 -13.30 -16.02 32.89
C ALA A 712 -12.07 -16.94 33.01
N PRO A 713 -10.83 -16.54 32.67
CA PRO A 713 -9.72 -17.49 32.62
C PRO A 713 -9.30 -18.08 33.97
N THR A 714 -9.50 -17.34 35.07
CA THR A 714 -9.01 -17.69 36.41
C THR A 714 -10.09 -17.50 37.49
N VAL A 715 -11.36 -17.69 37.14
CA VAL A 715 -12.51 -17.54 38.07
C VAL A 715 -12.33 -18.41 39.31
N GLU A 716 -12.45 -17.82 40.49
CA GLU A 716 -12.24 -18.50 41.76
C GLU A 716 -13.36 -18.23 42.77
N ALA A 717 -13.43 -19.04 43.83
CA ALA A 717 -14.52 -18.98 44.81
C ALA A 717 -14.67 -17.59 45.46
N ALA A 718 -13.58 -16.84 45.63
CA ALA A 718 -13.59 -15.49 46.18
C ALA A 718 -14.31 -14.46 45.27
N ASP A 719 -14.45 -14.74 43.97
CA ASP A 719 -15.17 -13.88 43.03
C ASP A 719 -16.71 -13.96 43.23
N ALA A 720 -17.21 -14.98 43.93
CA ALA A 720 -18.64 -15.29 44.03
C ALA A 720 -19.48 -14.15 44.60
N ALA A 721 -18.98 -13.46 45.64
CA ALA A 721 -19.72 -12.37 46.29
C ALA A 721 -19.90 -11.17 45.34
N LEU A 722 -18.83 -10.77 44.65
CA LEU A 722 -18.88 -9.71 43.64
C LEU A 722 -19.83 -10.08 42.51
N LEU A 723 -19.66 -11.27 41.93
CA LEU A 723 -20.48 -11.75 40.81
C LEU A 723 -21.97 -11.81 41.18
N THR A 724 -22.31 -12.36 42.35
CA THR A 724 -23.69 -12.51 42.81
C THR A 724 -24.44 -11.17 42.86
N SER A 725 -23.75 -10.08 43.22
CA SER A 725 -24.36 -8.73 43.27
C SER A 725 -24.87 -8.24 41.90
N TYR A 726 -24.35 -8.78 40.80
CA TYR A 726 -24.71 -8.39 39.43
C TYR A 726 -25.75 -9.31 38.77
N LEU A 727 -26.21 -10.39 39.42
CA LEU A 727 -27.31 -11.23 38.92
C LEU A 727 -28.63 -10.46 38.78
N ALA A 728 -28.84 -9.45 39.63
CA ALA A 728 -30.02 -8.59 39.60
C ALA A 728 -29.88 -7.40 38.63
N SER A 729 -28.80 -7.31 37.85
CA SER A 729 -28.58 -6.23 36.88
C SER A 729 -29.74 -6.13 35.88
N LYS A 730 -30.15 -4.91 35.52
CA LYS A 730 -31.17 -4.69 34.47
C LYS A 730 -30.64 -5.04 33.07
N SER A 731 -29.32 -4.97 32.87
CA SER A 731 -28.69 -5.33 31.60
C SER A 731 -28.65 -6.83 31.40
N LYS A 732 -29.20 -7.30 30.28
CA LYS A 732 -29.13 -8.72 29.88
C LYS A 732 -27.68 -9.18 29.72
N GLU A 733 -26.84 -8.35 29.10
CA GLU A 733 -25.44 -8.69 28.83
C GLU A 733 -24.65 -8.92 30.12
N VAL A 734 -24.81 -8.03 31.11
CA VAL A 734 -24.16 -8.17 32.42
C VAL A 734 -24.61 -9.45 33.13
N ARG A 735 -25.92 -9.71 33.18
CA ARG A 735 -26.45 -10.94 33.80
C ARG A 735 -25.90 -12.20 33.13
N GLN A 736 -25.87 -12.24 31.80
CA GLN A 736 -25.38 -13.40 31.06
C GLN A 736 -23.90 -13.66 31.29
N THR A 737 -23.07 -12.61 31.32
CA THR A 737 -21.64 -12.74 31.66
C THR A 737 -21.45 -13.33 33.07
N VAL A 738 -22.18 -12.79 34.05
CA VAL A 738 -22.06 -13.19 35.46
C VAL A 738 -22.55 -14.62 35.70
N VAL A 739 -23.67 -15.02 35.11
CA VAL A 739 -24.19 -16.39 35.21
C VAL A 739 -23.15 -17.40 34.73
N LEU A 740 -22.54 -17.16 33.57
CA LEU A 740 -21.52 -18.05 33.00
C LEU A 740 -20.28 -18.19 33.89
N LEU A 741 -19.92 -17.14 34.64
CA LEU A 741 -18.82 -17.19 35.60
C LEU A 741 -19.22 -17.94 36.88
N LEU A 742 -20.40 -17.68 37.43
CA LEU A 742 -20.88 -18.30 38.66
C LEU A 742 -21.12 -19.80 38.52
N VAL A 743 -21.64 -20.27 37.38
CA VAL A 743 -21.88 -21.72 37.21
C VAL A 743 -20.58 -22.51 37.08
N ARG A 744 -19.47 -21.88 36.70
CA ARG A 744 -18.14 -22.50 36.65
C ARG A 744 -17.50 -22.67 38.02
N LEU A 745 -17.99 -21.95 39.03
CA LEU A 745 -17.55 -22.15 40.40
C LEU A 745 -18.13 -23.47 40.92
N PRO A 746 -17.29 -24.37 41.45
CA PRO A 746 -17.75 -25.65 41.97
C PRO A 746 -18.71 -25.42 43.14
N ASN A 747 -19.84 -26.13 43.14
CA ASN A 747 -20.86 -26.07 44.19
C ASN A 747 -21.45 -24.66 44.42
N SER A 748 -21.48 -23.80 43.40
CA SER A 748 -22.14 -22.49 43.57
C SER A 748 -23.63 -22.66 43.81
N GLU A 749 -24.22 -21.79 44.64
CA GLU A 749 -25.65 -21.88 44.94
C GLU A 749 -26.52 -21.81 43.68
N LEU A 750 -26.07 -21.04 42.67
CA LEU A 750 -26.72 -20.97 41.37
C LEU A 750 -26.70 -22.33 40.67
N GLN A 751 -25.55 -23.01 40.65
CA GLN A 751 -25.43 -24.34 40.05
C GLN A 751 -26.36 -25.35 40.76
N GLU A 752 -26.45 -25.32 42.09
CA GLU A 752 -27.35 -26.21 42.84
C GLU A 752 -28.83 -25.94 42.56
N ARG A 753 -29.25 -24.67 42.48
CA ARG A 753 -30.63 -24.32 42.11
C ARG A 753 -30.97 -24.77 40.70
N LEU A 754 -30.07 -24.57 39.74
CA LEU A 754 -30.23 -25.05 38.37
C LEU A 754 -30.31 -26.58 38.32
N TRP A 755 -29.49 -27.28 39.11
CA TRP A 755 -29.50 -28.75 39.18
C TRP A 755 -30.81 -29.29 39.74
N GLN A 756 -31.30 -28.74 40.86
CA GLN A 756 -32.58 -29.16 41.45
C GLN A 756 -33.75 -29.05 40.47
N ARG A 757 -33.71 -28.07 39.56
CA ARG A 757 -34.74 -27.92 38.51
C ARG A 757 -34.56 -28.89 37.35
N ALA A 758 -33.31 -29.21 36.99
CA ALA A 758 -33.03 -30.03 35.82
C ALA A 758 -33.08 -31.54 36.11
N VAL A 759 -32.75 -31.95 37.33
CA VAL A 759 -32.43 -33.36 37.67
C VAL A 759 -33.53 -34.36 37.29
N SER A 760 -34.81 -33.99 37.44
CA SER A 760 -35.93 -34.88 37.09
C SER A 760 -36.24 -34.93 35.59
N LEU A 761 -35.67 -34.01 34.79
CA LEU A 761 -35.98 -33.87 33.36
C LEU A 761 -35.24 -34.88 32.48
N LEU A 762 -34.18 -35.51 32.99
CA LEU A 762 -33.46 -36.58 32.30
C LEU A 762 -33.45 -37.84 33.16
N GLY A 763 -33.83 -38.96 32.57
CA GLY A 763 -33.86 -40.26 33.24
C GLY A 763 -33.38 -41.40 32.34
N LEU A 764 -33.02 -42.53 32.94
CA LEU A 764 -32.67 -43.75 32.20
C LEU A 764 -33.73 -44.82 32.39
N LYS A 765 -34.35 -45.26 31.29
CA LYS A 765 -35.20 -46.45 31.27
C LYS A 765 -34.36 -47.68 30.97
N ARG A 766 -34.28 -48.59 31.94
CA ARG A 766 -33.53 -49.87 31.84
C ARG A 766 -34.52 -51.05 31.74
N PRO A 767 -34.92 -51.47 30.53
CA PRO A 767 -35.83 -52.59 30.37
C PRO A 767 -35.17 -53.93 30.72
N LEU A 768 -35.96 -54.92 31.16
CA LEU A 768 -35.48 -56.28 31.48
C LEU A 768 -34.89 -57.02 30.25
N LEU A 769 -35.36 -56.69 29.04
CA LEU A 769 -34.75 -57.07 27.75
C LEU A 769 -34.71 -55.82 26.84
N GLY A 770 -33.57 -55.55 26.21
CA GLY A 770 -33.39 -54.46 25.23
C GLY A 770 -32.30 -53.45 25.62
N ARG A 771 -32.07 -52.44 24.76
CA ARG A 771 -31.13 -51.34 25.03
C ARG A 771 -31.74 -50.32 25.99
N ASN A 772 -30.89 -49.69 26.80
CA ASN A 772 -31.25 -48.54 27.62
C ASN A 772 -31.84 -47.43 26.73
N LYS A 773 -32.71 -46.59 27.30
CA LYS A 773 -33.24 -45.40 26.62
C LYS A 773 -33.16 -44.19 27.52
N LEU A 774 -32.70 -43.07 26.96
CA LEU A 774 -32.74 -41.78 27.62
C LEU A 774 -34.18 -41.24 27.56
N LEU A 775 -34.77 -41.00 28.73
CA LEU A 775 -36.05 -40.32 28.88
C LEU A 775 -35.76 -38.82 29.02
N VAL A 776 -36.46 -38.02 28.23
CA VAL A 776 -36.35 -36.57 28.23
C VAL A 776 -37.73 -35.99 28.49
N GLU A 777 -37.87 -35.28 29.60
CA GLU A 777 -39.06 -34.51 29.93
C GLU A 777 -38.78 -33.02 29.74
N LEU A 778 -39.77 -32.28 29.24
CA LEU A 778 -39.66 -30.85 29.05
C LEU A 778 -40.23 -30.11 30.26
N PRO A 779 -39.65 -28.95 30.67
CA PRO A 779 -40.22 -28.16 31.75
C PRO A 779 -41.66 -27.72 31.45
N GLU A 780 -42.54 -27.82 32.45
CA GLU A 780 -43.98 -27.53 32.29
C GLU A 780 -44.27 -26.04 32.07
N GLY A 781 -43.46 -25.15 32.68
CA GLY A 781 -43.59 -23.70 32.61
C GLY A 781 -42.29 -22.97 32.94
N TRP A 782 -42.26 -21.66 32.66
CA TRP A 782 -41.14 -20.77 32.94
C TRP A 782 -41.53 -19.73 34.00
N ASP A 783 -40.67 -19.55 35.01
CA ASP A 783 -40.86 -18.55 36.07
C ASP A 783 -39.94 -17.33 35.81
N LYS A 784 -40.42 -16.13 36.15
CA LYS A 784 -39.64 -14.89 35.98
C LYS A 784 -38.31 -14.90 36.74
N SER A 785 -38.22 -15.63 37.85
CA SER A 785 -36.98 -15.79 38.61
C SER A 785 -35.86 -16.43 37.80
N TRP A 786 -36.20 -17.22 36.77
CA TRP A 786 -35.24 -17.91 35.92
C TRP A 786 -34.40 -16.94 35.07
N GLN A 787 -34.94 -15.76 34.78
CA GLN A 787 -34.22 -14.74 34.04
C GLN A 787 -32.97 -14.23 34.78
N ALA A 788 -33.06 -14.10 36.10
CA ALA A 788 -31.92 -13.72 36.93
C ALA A 788 -30.84 -14.82 36.97
N GLU A 789 -31.22 -16.06 36.69
CA GLU A 789 -30.35 -17.24 36.66
C GLU A 789 -29.85 -17.58 35.25
N GLY A 790 -30.12 -16.70 34.28
CA GLY A 790 -29.62 -16.80 32.91
C GLY A 790 -30.46 -17.64 31.95
N ILE A 791 -31.65 -18.08 32.35
CA ILE A 791 -32.59 -18.79 31.49
C ILE A 791 -33.65 -17.82 30.96
N GLU A 792 -33.55 -17.47 29.69
CA GLU A 792 -34.49 -16.54 29.04
C GLU A 792 -35.79 -17.26 28.64
N GLN A 793 -36.92 -16.55 28.79
CA GLN A 793 -38.25 -17.05 28.42
C GLN A 793 -38.34 -17.38 26.92
N LYS A 794 -37.75 -16.52 26.08
CA LYS A 794 -37.70 -16.69 24.63
C LYS A 794 -36.27 -16.79 24.16
N THR A 795 -35.96 -17.85 23.44
CA THR A 795 -34.67 -18.04 22.78
C THR A 795 -34.87 -18.57 21.38
N THR A 796 -34.08 -18.05 20.43
CA THR A 796 -33.98 -18.54 19.06
C THR A 796 -32.75 -19.42 18.85
N SER A 797 -31.89 -19.56 19.87
CA SER A 797 -30.61 -20.27 19.75
C SER A 797 -30.75 -21.80 19.89
N ILE A 798 -31.92 -22.30 20.25
CA ILE A 798 -32.20 -23.73 20.48
C ILE A 798 -33.49 -24.09 19.73
N GLU A 799 -33.43 -25.16 18.96
CA GLU A 799 -34.54 -25.67 18.15
C GLU A 799 -35.53 -26.48 19.02
N GLY A 800 -36.80 -26.61 18.58
CA GLY A 800 -37.81 -27.44 19.27
C GLY A 800 -38.86 -26.68 20.12
N GLY A 801 -38.97 -25.36 19.97
CA GLY A 801 -39.97 -24.53 20.67
C GLY A 801 -39.54 -24.09 22.07
N GLU A 802 -40.40 -23.33 22.77
CA GLU A 802 -40.02 -22.62 24.02
C GLU A 802 -39.58 -23.59 25.14
N ARG A 803 -40.33 -24.68 25.37
CA ARG A 803 -40.02 -25.65 26.43
C ARG A 803 -38.70 -26.39 26.19
N ALA A 804 -38.43 -26.79 24.95
CA ALA A 804 -37.15 -27.36 24.56
C ALA A 804 -36.02 -26.33 24.71
N GLY A 805 -36.28 -25.06 24.35
CA GLY A 805 -35.37 -23.94 24.57
C GLY A 805 -34.99 -23.74 26.04
N TRP A 806 -35.91 -23.96 26.98
CA TRP A 806 -35.61 -23.91 28.42
C TRP A 806 -34.75 -25.08 28.88
N LEU A 807 -35.08 -26.31 28.45
CA LEU A 807 -34.26 -27.49 28.73
C LEU A 807 -32.83 -27.32 28.20
N GLY A 808 -32.67 -26.89 26.95
CA GLY A 808 -31.34 -26.71 26.35
C GLY A 808 -30.52 -25.62 27.05
N GLN A 809 -31.14 -24.55 27.55
CA GLN A 809 -30.45 -23.53 28.37
C GLN A 809 -30.00 -24.11 29.73
N LEU A 810 -30.86 -24.87 30.42
CA LEU A 810 -30.50 -25.53 31.68
C LEU A 810 -29.32 -26.49 31.48
N LEU A 811 -29.40 -27.36 30.47
CA LEU A 811 -28.35 -28.33 30.17
C LEU A 811 -27.03 -27.65 29.77
N SER A 812 -27.09 -26.49 29.09
CA SER A 812 -25.89 -25.72 28.70
C SER A 812 -25.15 -25.08 29.89
N LEU A 813 -25.83 -24.87 31.02
CA LEU A 813 -25.27 -24.24 32.22
C LEU A 813 -24.80 -25.25 33.28
N LEU A 814 -25.18 -26.53 33.16
CA LEU A 814 -24.86 -27.57 34.15
C LEU A 814 -23.69 -28.46 33.69
N PRO A 815 -22.78 -28.84 34.61
CA PRO A 815 -21.63 -29.68 34.26
C PRO A 815 -22.07 -31.06 33.74
N PRO A 816 -21.66 -31.47 32.53
CA PRO A 816 -22.10 -32.74 31.93
C PRO A 816 -21.78 -33.98 32.76
N SER A 817 -20.60 -34.02 33.39
CA SER A 817 -20.18 -35.09 34.33
C SER A 817 -21.10 -35.28 35.54
N ARG A 818 -21.94 -34.31 35.90
CA ARG A 818 -22.94 -34.51 36.96
C ARG A 818 -24.06 -35.45 36.52
N TRP A 819 -24.36 -35.50 35.21
CA TRP A 819 -25.35 -36.42 34.63
C TRP A 819 -24.86 -37.86 34.61
N THR A 820 -23.57 -38.12 34.35
CA THR A 820 -23.02 -39.48 34.40
C THR A 820 -23.12 -40.07 35.79
N ALA A 821 -22.80 -39.27 36.82
CA ALA A 821 -22.96 -39.67 38.22
C ALA A 821 -24.43 -39.91 38.60
N HIS A 822 -25.35 -39.02 38.18
CA HIS A 822 -26.77 -39.14 38.50
C HIS A 822 -27.46 -40.33 37.82
N LEU A 823 -27.16 -40.54 36.54
CA LEU A 823 -27.79 -41.57 35.71
C LEU A 823 -27.07 -42.93 35.82
N GLY A 824 -25.84 -42.95 36.34
CA GLY A 824 -25.03 -44.16 36.48
C GLY A 824 -24.70 -44.78 35.12
N ALA A 825 -24.28 -43.94 34.16
CA ALA A 825 -23.89 -44.28 32.79
C ALA A 825 -22.63 -43.50 32.39
N SER A 826 -21.82 -44.02 31.47
CA SER A 826 -20.62 -43.29 30.99
C SER A 826 -21.00 -42.13 30.06
N ALA A 827 -20.04 -41.23 29.79
CA ALA A 827 -20.27 -40.14 28.85
C ALA A 827 -20.59 -40.67 27.44
N GLU A 828 -19.88 -41.70 26.99
CA GLU A 828 -20.13 -42.38 25.71
C GLU A 828 -21.53 -42.98 25.66
N GLU A 829 -21.94 -43.71 26.70
CA GLU A 829 -23.29 -44.31 26.76
C GLU A 829 -24.38 -43.22 26.71
N LEU A 830 -24.22 -42.13 27.46
CA LEU A 830 -25.20 -41.04 27.43
C LEU A 830 -25.29 -40.35 26.07
N LEU A 831 -24.17 -40.20 25.37
CA LEU A 831 -24.13 -39.57 24.05
C LEU A 831 -24.69 -40.48 22.95
N ASP A 832 -24.41 -41.78 23.00
CA ASP A 832 -25.04 -42.79 22.13
C ASP A 832 -26.56 -42.77 22.31
N LEU A 833 -27.03 -42.80 23.57
CA LEU A 833 -28.45 -42.75 23.88
C LEU A 833 -29.11 -41.43 23.47
N ALA A 834 -28.39 -40.31 23.58
CA ALA A 834 -28.87 -39.03 23.10
C ALA A 834 -28.94 -38.96 21.58
N ALA A 835 -27.94 -39.50 20.88
CA ALA A 835 -27.89 -39.57 19.42
C ALA A 835 -29.03 -40.44 18.85
N ASP A 836 -29.40 -41.51 19.54
CA ASP A 836 -30.52 -42.40 19.20
C ASP A 836 -31.91 -41.82 19.55
N SER A 837 -31.97 -40.64 20.18
CA SER A 837 -33.21 -39.99 20.59
C SER A 837 -33.71 -38.92 19.60
N GLU A 838 -35.01 -38.61 19.65
CA GLU A 838 -35.57 -37.48 18.90
C GLU A 838 -35.00 -36.12 19.34
N TRP A 839 -34.37 -36.06 20.53
CA TRP A 839 -33.77 -34.86 21.12
C TRP A 839 -32.27 -34.69 20.82
N HIS A 840 -31.68 -35.52 19.94
CA HIS A 840 -30.25 -35.56 19.65
C HIS A 840 -29.61 -34.18 19.43
N THR A 841 -30.19 -33.33 18.56
CA THR A 841 -29.63 -32.01 18.25
C THR A 841 -29.59 -31.10 19.48
N LEU A 842 -30.64 -31.13 20.32
CA LEU A 842 -30.72 -30.32 21.54
C LEU A 842 -29.69 -30.80 22.58
N LEU A 843 -29.69 -32.10 22.87
CA LEU A 843 -28.86 -32.69 23.93
C LEU A 843 -27.38 -32.54 23.62
N LEU A 844 -26.95 -32.91 22.40
CA LEU A 844 -25.54 -32.87 22.01
C LEU A 844 -25.01 -31.42 21.96
N ARG A 845 -25.78 -30.48 21.41
CA ARG A 845 -25.35 -29.06 21.37
C ARG A 845 -25.33 -28.42 22.76
N ALA A 846 -26.28 -28.76 23.64
CA ALA A 846 -26.30 -28.24 25.00
C ALA A 846 -25.13 -28.80 25.83
N TRP A 847 -24.89 -30.11 25.77
CA TRP A 847 -23.74 -30.72 26.45
C TRP A 847 -22.39 -30.30 25.87
N ALA A 848 -22.27 -30.03 24.57
CA ALA A 848 -21.05 -29.45 23.99
C ALA A 848 -20.76 -28.04 24.54
N ARG A 849 -21.81 -27.22 24.67
CA ARG A 849 -21.68 -25.88 25.27
C ARG A 849 -21.31 -25.96 26.75
N ALA A 850 -21.95 -26.86 27.48
CA ALA A 850 -21.66 -27.11 28.89
C ALA A 850 -20.26 -27.67 29.12
N ALA A 851 -19.80 -28.63 28.30
CA ALA A 851 -18.46 -29.19 28.39
C ALA A 851 -17.39 -28.10 28.17
N SER A 852 -17.60 -27.21 27.20
CA SER A 852 -16.74 -26.04 26.98
C SER A 852 -16.77 -25.07 28.17
N LEU A 853 -17.95 -24.79 28.70
CA LEU A 853 -18.14 -23.85 29.81
C LEU A 853 -17.44 -24.34 31.08
N HIS A 854 -17.63 -25.61 31.43
CA HIS A 854 -17.12 -26.25 32.64
C HIS A 854 -15.74 -26.86 32.48
N GLN A 855 -15.13 -26.75 31.29
CA GLN A 855 -13.84 -27.37 30.96
C GLN A 855 -13.85 -28.91 31.17
N ASP A 856 -14.99 -29.56 30.90
CA ASP A 856 -15.20 -30.99 31.12
C ASP A 856 -14.62 -31.83 29.98
N LYS A 857 -13.37 -32.25 30.15
CA LYS A 857 -12.65 -33.10 29.19
C LYS A 857 -13.31 -34.47 28.97
N GLY A 858 -13.98 -35.00 30.00
CA GLY A 858 -14.60 -36.32 29.95
C GLY A 858 -15.72 -36.40 28.91
N PHE A 859 -16.43 -35.29 28.69
CA PHE A 859 -17.43 -35.18 27.61
C PHE A 859 -16.85 -34.67 26.29
N ALA A 860 -15.78 -33.89 26.32
CA ALA A 860 -15.22 -33.26 25.13
C ALA A 860 -14.79 -34.28 24.07
N VAL A 861 -14.03 -35.33 24.46
CA VAL A 861 -13.54 -36.34 23.52
C VAL A 861 -14.69 -37.17 22.91
N PRO A 862 -15.61 -37.77 23.69
CA PRO A 862 -16.76 -38.47 23.13
C PRO A 862 -17.63 -37.60 22.21
N LEU A 863 -17.90 -36.34 22.57
CA LEU A 863 -18.66 -35.42 21.72
C LEU A 863 -17.97 -35.15 20.38
N LEU A 864 -16.65 -34.97 20.39
CA LEU A 864 -15.86 -34.82 19.17
C LEU A 864 -15.93 -36.09 18.31
N LEU A 865 -15.82 -37.28 18.91
CA LEU A 865 -15.97 -38.55 18.18
C LEU A 865 -17.34 -38.69 17.50
N HIS A 866 -18.43 -38.31 18.18
CA HIS A 866 -19.76 -38.26 17.56
C HIS A 866 -19.84 -37.26 16.41
N HIS A 867 -19.28 -36.06 16.60
CA HIS A 867 -19.22 -35.05 15.54
C HIS A 867 -18.41 -35.53 14.34
N PHE A 868 -17.34 -36.28 14.57
CA PHE A 868 -16.49 -36.83 13.50
C PHE A 868 -17.22 -37.89 12.68
N ALA A 869 -18.02 -38.73 13.33
CA ALA A 869 -18.90 -39.68 12.66
C ALA A 869 -20.06 -38.99 11.93
N GLN A 870 -20.61 -37.91 12.51
CA GLN A 870 -21.77 -37.19 12.00
C GLN A 870 -21.60 -35.66 12.14
N PRO A 871 -21.02 -34.99 11.12
CA PRO A 871 -20.59 -33.59 11.22
C PRO A 871 -21.70 -32.56 11.45
N HIS A 872 -22.97 -32.91 11.18
CA HIS A 872 -24.10 -32.00 11.35
C HIS A 872 -24.59 -31.89 12.80
N LEU A 873 -24.11 -32.76 13.71
CA LEU A 873 -24.56 -32.80 15.11
C LEU A 873 -24.12 -31.58 15.92
N LEU A 874 -22.92 -31.05 15.66
CA LEU A 874 -22.38 -29.86 16.34
C LEU A 874 -22.14 -28.73 15.34
N ALA A 875 -22.30 -27.49 15.79
CA ALA A 875 -21.84 -26.33 15.04
C ALA A 875 -20.30 -26.27 15.06
N GLN A 876 -19.70 -25.75 13.97
CA GLN A 876 -18.23 -25.67 13.83
C GLN A 876 -17.55 -24.97 15.01
N GLN A 877 -18.11 -23.85 15.49
CA GLN A 877 -17.58 -23.13 16.64
C GLN A 877 -17.55 -23.98 17.92
N GLN A 878 -18.54 -24.86 18.11
CA GLN A 878 -18.59 -25.74 19.28
C GLN A 878 -17.47 -26.80 19.20
N ALA A 879 -17.25 -27.39 18.03
CA ALA A 879 -16.15 -28.32 17.82
C ALA A 879 -14.78 -27.65 18.08
N THR A 880 -14.58 -26.42 17.61
CA THR A 880 -13.38 -25.62 17.90
C THR A 880 -13.18 -25.38 19.39
N HIS A 881 -14.24 -25.00 20.12
CA HIS A 881 -14.13 -24.80 21.57
C HIS A 881 -13.81 -26.10 22.32
N LEU A 882 -14.39 -27.24 21.92
CA LEU A 882 -14.09 -28.54 22.51
C LEU A 882 -12.64 -28.96 22.22
N LEU A 883 -12.13 -28.73 21.01
CA LEU A 883 -10.74 -28.99 20.65
C LEU A 883 -9.76 -28.16 21.48
N ALA A 884 -10.11 -26.92 21.83
CA ALA A 884 -9.28 -26.05 22.66
C ALA A 884 -9.13 -26.55 24.11
N LEU A 885 -10.00 -27.45 24.58
CA LEU A 885 -9.89 -28.07 25.91
C LEU A 885 -8.80 -29.16 25.97
N LEU A 886 -8.47 -29.76 24.83
CA LEU A 886 -7.54 -30.89 24.76
C LEU A 886 -6.09 -30.40 24.76
N SER A 887 -5.22 -31.14 25.45
CA SER A 887 -3.78 -30.99 25.30
C SER A 887 -3.33 -31.38 23.89
N GLU A 888 -2.14 -30.95 23.47
CA GLU A 888 -1.60 -31.35 22.17
C GLU A 888 -1.48 -32.88 22.04
N ASP A 889 -1.09 -33.58 23.11
CA ASP A 889 -1.03 -35.04 23.12
C ASP A 889 -2.40 -35.69 22.95
N GLU A 890 -3.44 -35.15 23.61
CA GLU A 890 -4.83 -35.61 23.47
C GLU A 890 -5.35 -35.39 22.04
N LYS A 891 -5.05 -34.22 21.43
CA LYS A 891 -5.39 -33.93 20.02
C LYS A 891 -4.68 -34.89 19.07
N LEU A 892 -3.39 -35.14 19.26
CA LEU A 892 -2.62 -36.05 18.41
C LEU A 892 -3.12 -37.50 18.55
N ALA A 893 -3.43 -37.95 19.77
CA ALA A 893 -4.03 -39.26 20.00
C ALA A 893 -5.37 -39.39 19.27
N LEU A 894 -6.24 -38.39 19.40
CA LEU A 894 -7.54 -38.35 18.71
C LEU A 894 -7.37 -38.36 17.19
N LEU A 895 -6.47 -37.52 16.65
CA LEU A 895 -6.16 -37.47 15.21
C LEU A 895 -5.71 -38.84 14.67
N ARG A 896 -4.84 -39.54 15.40
CA ARG A 896 -4.39 -40.91 15.04
C ARG A 896 -5.53 -41.91 15.01
N THR A 897 -6.56 -41.75 15.84
CA THR A 897 -7.76 -42.62 15.77
C THR A 897 -8.64 -42.33 14.55
N GLN A 898 -8.62 -41.09 14.04
CA GLN A 898 -9.51 -40.63 12.98
C GLN A 898 -8.90 -40.69 11.58
N LEU A 899 -7.57 -40.60 11.44
CA LEU A 899 -6.90 -40.68 10.15
C LEU A 899 -7.07 -42.11 9.54
N PRO A 900 -7.75 -42.26 8.38
CA PRO A 900 -8.10 -43.55 7.76
C PRO A 900 -6.90 -44.33 7.13
N PRO A 901 -7.12 -45.56 6.60
CA PRO A 901 -8.40 -46.07 6.13
C PRO A 901 -9.18 -46.83 7.21
N ARG A 902 -10.17 -46.17 7.84
CA ARG A 902 -11.25 -46.85 8.58
C ARG A 902 -12.62 -46.70 7.91
N THR A 903 -12.83 -45.72 7.04
CA THR A 903 -14.10 -45.53 6.29
C THR A 903 -13.86 -45.03 4.86
N SER A 904 -14.75 -45.42 3.94
CA SER A 904 -14.83 -44.90 2.57
C SER A 904 -15.40 -43.48 2.49
N GLU A 905 -15.88 -42.95 3.62
CA GLU A 905 -16.42 -41.60 3.74
C GLU A 905 -15.32 -40.61 4.13
N LEU A 906 -15.28 -39.48 3.41
CA LEU A 906 -14.35 -38.39 3.65
C LEU A 906 -14.65 -37.73 5.01
N PRO A 907 -13.76 -37.81 6.03
CA PRO A 907 -13.93 -37.05 7.27
C PRO A 907 -14.03 -35.56 6.95
N ARG A 908 -15.24 -35.01 7.07
CA ARG A 908 -15.55 -33.65 6.62
C ARG A 908 -14.78 -32.57 7.38
N PHE A 909 -14.38 -32.87 8.61
CA PHE A 909 -13.82 -31.95 9.59
C PHE A 909 -12.28 -32.01 9.70
N LEU A 910 -11.62 -32.92 8.97
CA LEU A 910 -10.20 -33.19 9.18
C LEU A 910 -9.32 -31.95 8.94
N PRO A 911 -9.49 -31.16 7.86
CA PRO A 911 -8.73 -29.91 7.69
C PRO A 911 -8.92 -28.92 8.85
N GLU A 912 -10.15 -28.78 9.37
CA GLU A 912 -10.47 -27.92 10.49
C GLU A 912 -9.79 -28.41 11.77
N PHE A 913 -9.81 -29.72 12.04
CA PHE A 913 -9.12 -30.29 13.19
C PHE A 913 -7.61 -30.07 13.10
N LEU A 914 -7.01 -30.32 11.95
CA LEU A 914 -5.56 -30.13 11.71
C LEU A 914 -5.11 -28.67 11.85
N ALA A 915 -6.01 -27.70 11.70
CA ALA A 915 -5.72 -26.29 11.99
C ALA A 915 -5.49 -26.04 13.50
N HIS A 916 -6.02 -26.89 14.39
CA HIS A 916 -5.91 -26.76 15.85
C HIS A 916 -4.79 -27.62 16.45
N VAL A 917 -4.09 -28.42 15.63
CA VAL A 917 -2.91 -29.19 16.03
C VAL A 917 -1.68 -28.34 15.78
N SER A 918 -0.86 -28.18 16.82
CA SER A 918 0.35 -27.36 16.77
C SER A 918 1.40 -27.96 15.83
N ALA A 919 2.16 -27.09 15.15
CA ALA A 919 3.32 -27.48 14.34
C ALA A 919 4.60 -27.48 15.20
N PRO A 920 5.63 -28.28 14.88
CA PRO A 920 5.67 -29.24 13.77
C PRO A 920 4.90 -30.53 14.08
N TRP A 921 4.34 -31.17 13.05
CA TRP A 921 3.64 -32.46 13.20
C TRP A 921 4.62 -33.63 13.34
N PRO A 922 4.30 -34.63 14.19
CA PRO A 922 5.03 -35.89 14.24
C PRO A 922 5.09 -36.62 12.89
N ALA A 923 6.17 -37.35 12.63
CA ALA A 923 6.41 -38.04 11.36
C ALA A 923 5.30 -39.03 10.97
N ASP A 924 4.77 -39.75 11.95
CA ASP A 924 3.67 -40.71 11.77
C ASP A 924 2.38 -40.01 11.32
N VAL A 925 2.10 -38.81 11.84
CA VAL A 925 0.94 -38.00 11.45
C VAL A 925 1.10 -37.48 10.02
N VAL A 926 2.30 -36.97 9.66
CA VAL A 926 2.61 -36.53 8.29
C VAL A 926 2.40 -37.68 7.29
N GLN A 927 2.93 -38.86 7.60
CA GLN A 927 2.77 -40.04 6.75
C GLN A 927 1.30 -40.47 6.62
N ALA A 928 0.54 -40.47 7.71
CA ALA A 928 -0.88 -40.81 7.69
C ALA A 928 -1.70 -39.81 6.86
N VAL A 929 -1.43 -38.50 6.98
CA VAL A 929 -2.07 -37.45 6.18
C VAL A 929 -1.74 -37.60 4.70
N LEU A 930 -0.48 -37.87 4.34
CA LEU A 930 -0.07 -38.14 2.96
C LEU A 930 -0.80 -39.34 2.38
N GLN A 931 -0.85 -40.45 3.12
CA GLN A 931 -1.54 -41.67 2.68
C GLN A 931 -3.03 -41.43 2.50
N PHE A 932 -3.68 -40.73 3.42
CA PHE A 932 -5.09 -40.38 3.32
C PHE A 932 -5.36 -39.47 2.11
N ALA A 933 -4.55 -38.43 1.91
CA ALA A 933 -4.69 -37.54 0.76
C ALA A 933 -4.57 -38.30 -0.57
N ALA A 934 -3.54 -39.13 -0.72
CA ALA A 934 -3.27 -39.87 -1.95
C ALA A 934 -4.28 -41.00 -2.23
N LYS A 935 -4.69 -41.76 -1.20
CA LYS A 935 -5.55 -42.95 -1.38
C LYS A 935 -7.04 -42.66 -1.35
N VAL A 936 -7.47 -41.56 -0.72
CA VAL A 936 -8.89 -41.29 -0.46
C VAL A 936 -9.34 -39.99 -1.13
N LEU A 937 -8.66 -38.86 -0.87
CA LEU A 937 -9.11 -37.56 -1.37
C LEU A 937 -8.83 -37.37 -2.87
N VAL A 938 -7.63 -37.71 -3.35
CA VAL A 938 -7.25 -37.54 -4.76
C VAL A 938 -8.19 -38.28 -5.72
N PRO A 939 -8.53 -39.57 -5.48
CA PRO A 939 -9.54 -40.24 -6.29
C PRO A 939 -10.90 -39.53 -6.22
N SER A 940 -11.32 -39.06 -5.04
CA SER A 940 -12.62 -38.38 -4.86
C SER A 940 -12.73 -37.07 -5.64
N VAL A 941 -11.63 -36.30 -5.73
CA VAL A 941 -11.57 -35.06 -6.54
C VAL A 941 -11.70 -35.37 -8.02
N ALA A 942 -11.17 -36.51 -8.49
CA ALA A 942 -11.28 -36.91 -9.89
C ALA A 942 -12.74 -37.20 -10.31
N TYR A 943 -13.60 -37.59 -9.37
CA TYR A 943 -15.02 -37.88 -9.64
C TYR A 943 -15.96 -36.70 -9.29
N TYR A 944 -15.61 -35.86 -8.33
CA TYR A 944 -16.45 -34.76 -7.85
C TYR A 944 -15.65 -33.46 -7.65
N TYR A 945 -15.90 -32.46 -8.49
CA TYR A 945 -15.43 -31.09 -8.24
C TYR A 945 -16.25 -30.42 -7.12
N GLY A 946 -15.59 -29.59 -6.30
CA GLY A 946 -16.23 -28.85 -5.20
C GLY A 946 -15.62 -29.15 -3.84
N GLU A 947 -16.43 -29.66 -2.91
CA GLU A 947 -16.05 -29.90 -1.51
C GLU A 947 -14.78 -30.77 -1.33
N PRO A 948 -14.57 -31.88 -2.07
CA PRO A 948 -13.33 -32.67 -1.98
C PRO A 948 -12.08 -31.88 -2.37
N HIS A 949 -12.18 -31.01 -3.38
CA HIS A 949 -11.08 -30.18 -3.85
C HIS A 949 -10.68 -29.13 -2.79
N GLN A 950 -11.67 -28.47 -2.17
CA GLN A 950 -11.41 -27.51 -1.10
C GLN A 950 -10.73 -28.17 0.11
N ARG A 951 -11.16 -29.38 0.49
CA ARG A 951 -10.54 -30.13 1.60
C ARG A 951 -9.12 -30.55 1.28
N LEU A 952 -8.87 -31.05 0.06
CA LEU A 952 -7.52 -31.43 -0.37
C LEU A 952 -6.58 -30.22 -0.37
N SER A 953 -7.05 -29.07 -0.88
CA SER A 953 -6.33 -27.81 -0.86
C SER A 953 -5.96 -27.38 0.57
N ALA A 954 -6.94 -27.36 1.49
CA ALA A 954 -6.70 -26.99 2.88
C ALA A 954 -5.75 -27.97 3.59
N LEU A 955 -5.88 -29.27 3.33
CA LEU A 955 -5.01 -30.31 3.89
C LEU A 955 -3.57 -30.13 3.44
N TRP A 956 -3.33 -29.93 2.14
CA TRP A 956 -1.99 -29.76 1.60
C TRP A 956 -1.36 -28.42 1.99
N ALA A 957 -2.15 -27.34 2.07
CA ALA A 957 -1.69 -26.07 2.62
C ALA A 957 -1.22 -26.23 4.07
N ARG A 958 -2.00 -26.94 4.90
CA ARG A 958 -1.62 -27.21 6.28
C ARG A 958 -0.40 -28.12 6.37
N LEU A 959 -0.33 -29.18 5.57
CA LEU A 959 0.83 -30.08 5.47
C LEU A 959 2.12 -29.32 5.13
N ALA A 960 2.08 -28.43 4.14
CA ALA A 960 3.23 -27.62 3.75
C ALA A 960 3.75 -26.74 4.90
N SER A 961 2.85 -26.21 5.74
CA SER A 961 3.19 -25.39 6.91
C SER A 961 3.64 -26.19 8.13
N ALA A 962 3.05 -27.36 8.38
CA ALA A 962 3.17 -28.08 9.64
C ALA A 962 4.15 -29.26 9.61
N ALA A 963 4.44 -29.84 8.44
CA ALA A 963 5.42 -30.92 8.33
C ALA A 963 6.83 -30.41 8.75
N PRO A 964 7.67 -31.24 9.40
CA PRO A 964 9.07 -30.89 9.62
C PRO A 964 9.81 -30.67 8.29
N ILE A 965 10.79 -29.77 8.27
CA ILE A 965 11.52 -29.39 7.04
C ILE A 965 12.17 -30.61 6.39
N GLU A 966 12.74 -31.50 7.21
CA GLU A 966 13.37 -32.76 6.80
C GLU A 966 12.40 -33.74 6.11
N GLN A 967 11.09 -33.59 6.31
CA GLN A 967 10.07 -34.43 5.68
C GLN A 967 9.47 -33.84 4.41
N LEU A 968 9.73 -32.56 4.11
CA LEU A 968 9.17 -31.90 2.92
C LEU A 968 9.62 -32.56 1.63
N ALA A 969 10.87 -33.05 1.56
CA ALA A 969 11.37 -33.78 0.41
C ALA A 969 10.57 -35.07 0.14
N ALA A 970 10.25 -35.83 1.20
CA ALA A 970 9.42 -37.02 1.09
C ALA A 970 7.96 -36.71 0.71
N CYS A 971 7.41 -35.60 1.23
CA CYS A 971 6.08 -35.12 0.85
C CYS A 971 6.03 -34.78 -0.65
N THR A 972 6.98 -33.98 -1.14
CA THR A 972 7.11 -33.61 -2.55
C THR A 972 7.24 -34.84 -3.44
N HIS A 973 8.13 -35.78 -3.10
CA HIS A 973 8.32 -37.02 -3.85
C HIS A 973 7.03 -37.85 -3.97
N THR A 974 6.19 -37.83 -2.93
CA THR A 974 4.93 -38.58 -2.91
C THR A 974 3.82 -37.88 -3.72
N LEU A 975 3.74 -36.55 -3.66
CA LEU A 975 2.62 -35.80 -4.24
C LEU A 975 2.87 -35.34 -5.68
N GLU A 976 4.12 -35.09 -6.07
CA GLU A 976 4.48 -34.60 -7.41
C GLU A 976 4.00 -35.51 -8.56
N PRO A 977 4.14 -36.86 -8.48
CA PRO A 977 3.65 -37.75 -9.54
C PRO A 977 2.13 -37.68 -9.76
N LEU A 978 1.36 -37.25 -8.74
CA LEU A 978 -0.09 -37.18 -8.81
C LEU A 978 -0.59 -36.13 -9.80
N ALA A 979 0.21 -35.09 -10.10
CA ALA A 979 -0.14 -34.10 -11.10
C ALA A 979 -0.30 -34.74 -12.51
N SER A 980 0.53 -35.74 -12.80
CA SER A 980 0.50 -36.46 -14.08
C SER A 980 -0.55 -37.57 -14.12
N THR A 981 -0.78 -38.25 -12.99
CA THR A 981 -1.73 -39.37 -12.93
C THR A 981 -3.18 -38.93 -12.70
N HIS A 982 -3.39 -37.73 -12.13
CA HIS A 982 -4.71 -37.17 -11.82
C HIS A 982 -4.77 -35.68 -12.24
N PRO A 983 -5.07 -35.36 -13.52
CA PRO A 983 -5.09 -33.97 -14.00
C PRO A 983 -5.93 -32.98 -13.17
N PRO A 984 -7.10 -33.35 -12.60
CA PRO A 984 -7.89 -32.45 -11.74
C PRO A 984 -7.18 -31.92 -10.49
N VAL A 985 -6.11 -32.56 -10.02
CA VAL A 985 -5.34 -32.11 -8.83
C VAL A 985 -4.02 -31.45 -9.19
N ALA A 986 -3.65 -31.34 -10.47
CA ALA A 986 -2.36 -30.81 -10.90
C ALA A 986 -2.10 -29.39 -10.35
N THR A 987 -3.10 -28.51 -10.41
CA THR A 987 -3.00 -27.15 -9.84
C THR A 987 -2.80 -27.16 -8.32
N LEU A 988 -3.41 -28.10 -7.59
CA LEU A 988 -3.22 -28.23 -6.15
C LEU A 988 -1.80 -28.72 -5.81
N VAL A 989 -1.24 -29.61 -6.63
CA VAL A 989 0.15 -30.07 -6.47
C VAL A 989 1.10 -28.92 -6.71
N GLU A 990 0.89 -28.12 -7.76
CA GLU A 990 1.70 -26.93 -8.04
C GLU A 990 1.66 -25.93 -6.87
N GLN A 991 0.47 -25.64 -6.32
CA GLN A 991 0.31 -24.79 -5.14
C GLN A 991 1.04 -25.33 -3.90
N PHE A 992 1.01 -26.64 -3.68
CA PHE A 992 1.78 -27.29 -2.61
C PHE A 992 3.28 -27.09 -2.81
N LEU A 993 3.80 -27.36 -4.00
CA LEU A 993 5.22 -27.20 -4.34
C LEU A 993 5.68 -25.74 -4.25
N GLU A 994 4.83 -24.77 -4.59
CA GLU A 994 5.09 -23.35 -4.37
C GLU A 994 5.20 -23.01 -2.89
N SER A 995 4.30 -23.56 -2.06
CA SER A 995 4.31 -23.34 -0.61
C SER A 995 5.56 -23.95 0.05
N VAL A 996 6.00 -25.12 -0.40
CA VAL A 996 7.26 -25.74 0.05
C VAL A 996 8.47 -24.88 -0.33
N ARG A 997 8.55 -24.43 -1.59
CA ARG A 997 9.62 -23.53 -2.05
C ARG A 997 9.63 -22.21 -1.28
N PHE A 998 8.46 -21.64 -1.03
CA PHE A 998 8.34 -20.41 -0.26
C PHE A 998 8.81 -20.60 1.19
N ARG A 999 8.46 -21.71 1.84
CA ARG A 999 8.96 -22.03 3.19
C ARG A 999 10.49 -22.17 3.23
N GLN A 1000 11.10 -22.77 2.20
CA GLN A 1000 12.55 -22.82 2.08
C GLN A 1000 13.18 -21.42 1.92
N GLN A 1001 12.53 -20.52 1.17
CA GLN A 1001 12.95 -19.12 1.07
C GLN A 1001 12.87 -18.38 2.41
N LEU A 1002 11.80 -18.61 3.18
CA LEU A 1002 11.68 -18.08 4.53
C LEU A 1002 12.83 -18.54 5.42
N ALA A 1003 13.14 -19.84 5.45
CA ALA A 1003 14.27 -20.36 6.22
C ALA A 1003 15.61 -19.74 5.79
N ALA A 1004 15.88 -19.67 4.49
CA ALA A 1004 17.12 -19.09 3.95
C ALA A 1004 17.25 -17.59 4.30
N SER A 1005 16.14 -16.86 4.34
CA SER A 1005 16.15 -15.43 4.64
C SER A 1005 16.61 -15.09 6.06
N LEU A 1006 16.45 -16.02 7.02
CA LEU A 1006 16.82 -15.80 8.42
C LEU A 1006 18.34 -15.71 8.64
N THR A 1007 19.12 -16.27 7.72
CA THR A 1007 20.60 -16.22 7.73
C THR A 1007 21.17 -15.29 6.64
N GLU A 1008 20.33 -14.67 5.82
CA GLU A 1008 20.76 -13.76 4.76
C GLU A 1008 21.37 -12.47 5.34
N PRO A 1009 22.55 -12.01 4.87
CA PRO A 1009 23.13 -10.76 5.32
C PRO A 1009 22.28 -9.55 4.88
N PHE A 1010 22.21 -8.53 5.74
CA PHE A 1010 21.57 -7.28 5.37
C PHE A 1010 22.47 -6.46 4.44
N THR A 1011 21.95 -6.11 3.26
CA THR A 1011 22.56 -5.11 2.38
C THR A 1011 21.67 -3.87 2.40
N PRO A 1012 22.12 -2.71 2.94
CA PRO A 1012 21.32 -1.51 2.92
C PRO A 1012 21.10 -1.06 1.47
N SER A 1013 19.89 -1.29 0.93
CA SER A 1013 19.47 -0.66 -0.32
C SER A 1013 19.06 0.77 -0.03
N LEU A 1014 19.95 1.72 -0.34
CA LEU A 1014 19.62 3.15 -0.37
C LEU A 1014 18.84 3.45 -1.66
N SER A 1015 17.55 3.11 -1.71
CA SER A 1015 16.64 3.52 -2.79
C SER A 1015 15.20 3.58 -2.31
#